data_AF-W9ZCJ9-F1
#
_entry.id   AF-W9ZCJ9-F1
#
_cell.length_a   1.000
_cell.length_b   1.000
_cell.length_c   1.000
_cell.angle_alpha   90.00
_cell.angle_beta   90.00
_cell.angle_gamma   90.00
#
_symmetry.space_group_name_H-M   'P 1'
#
loop_
_entity.id
_entity.type
_entity.pdbx_description
1 polymer ?
#
loop_
_entity_poly.entity_id
_entity_poly.type
_entity_poly.pdbx_seq_one_letter_code
_entity_poly.pdbx_strand_id
1 'polypeptide(L)'
;MLVNDTRYTKGLNSYPPTYWRYDGPNSNGPLAKGVNPTSFDNDYYGQPQRLTFADYPGGPTYLDSYDFHANYNSGYPFHGGVSYGQTLGTPGYYPDLNRADAREVWGKQYQDLFDNGLEFVWQDMTTPAVGRSYGDMLGFPSRLRMTEDSPISAPKTKTAIELWSLYSYNLHKATYHGLSNLKGRENKRNFIIGRGSQTGMHRFAGLWTGDNGSSWDFWKISVAQVLALGYSGLTIAGVDMGGFTSEPTSNASYPRWCNPELFIRWYSGAFLLPWYRNHYMQHWDQESNPPAKVFQEPWAFSDVLSNQYAHLIPQDQRVLYEAVVPICRYYVQLRYSLIQVLYDCMFANLINGLPIARAMLITDPLDTSLFNSNESFIDTQYLLGHNILVCPIVDPQVYNRDVYLPGTDLWYPSNLRVDNQNFGPDPILKHAADLEQPVKGGRIISYGCSLPAAFNRPDQVPFITPVYIRGAGAIIPQLDVRQFIGENDLNPPTIHFYPGGKKSYSMYLDDGVSKDSAPNNLPQYKYQDPAKSKKAKGFYREVKMTQESTSTARTLTIRHPWNGFDAKSTVGDIYNFAVWTVKTGGAAPQVQVSFQDENGKTVDDARLSHNYDSNRGVLTVNVPVELVPSLDHPATTNGTLTNGSTNGASVNGHSKDRHIAVKITGLT
;
A
#
# COMPACT_ATOMS: atom_id res chain seq x y z
N MET A 1 15.39 -9.55 -6.38
CA MET A 1 14.83 -8.66 -7.43
C MET A 1 13.73 -9.42 -8.15
N LEU A 2 12.54 -8.85 -8.32
CA LEU A 2 11.46 -9.46 -9.11
C LEU A 2 11.50 -8.85 -10.51
N VAL A 3 11.97 -9.63 -11.50
CA VAL A 3 11.74 -9.35 -12.92
C VAL A 3 10.93 -10.54 -13.43
N ASN A 4 9.60 -10.47 -13.31
CA ASN A 4 8.72 -11.57 -13.72
C ASN A 4 7.80 -11.18 -14.88
N ASP A 5 8.24 -10.24 -15.71
CA ASP A 5 7.51 -9.88 -16.92
C ASP A 5 8.32 -10.29 -18.15
N THR A 6 7.82 -11.31 -18.85
CA THR A 6 8.38 -11.89 -20.07
C THR A 6 8.36 -10.94 -21.27
N ARG A 7 7.74 -9.76 -21.15
CA ARG A 7 7.84 -8.68 -22.15
C ARG A 7 9.23 -8.04 -22.17
N TYR A 8 9.96 -8.04 -21.05
CA TYR A 8 11.33 -7.49 -20.97
C TYR A 8 12.39 -8.44 -21.53
N THR A 9 12.06 -9.71 -21.75
CA THR A 9 12.96 -10.66 -22.43
C THR A 9 12.75 -10.71 -23.95
N LYS A 10 11.62 -10.20 -24.46
CA LYS A 10 11.35 -10.06 -25.89
C LYS A 10 11.95 -8.76 -26.43
N GLY A 11 13.23 -8.81 -26.80
CA GLY A 11 13.91 -7.70 -27.48
C GLY A 11 15.41 -7.56 -27.16
N LEU A 12 15.95 -8.39 -26.25
CA LEU A 12 17.38 -8.39 -25.97
C LEU A 12 18.13 -9.05 -27.14
N ASN A 13 18.92 -8.24 -27.87
CA ASN A 13 19.78 -8.67 -28.95
C ASN A 13 20.83 -9.68 -28.44
N SER A 14 20.89 -10.85 -29.07
CA SER A 14 22.01 -11.81 -29.25
C SER A 14 22.89 -12.26 -28.07
N TYR A 15 22.77 -11.64 -26.89
CA TYR A 15 23.47 -12.01 -25.67
C TYR A 15 22.42 -11.96 -24.57
N PRO A 16 21.77 -13.09 -24.22
CA PRO A 16 21.03 -13.13 -22.97
C PRO A 16 22.00 -12.69 -21.88
N PRO A 17 21.64 -11.72 -21.02
CA PRO A 17 22.50 -11.34 -19.92
C PRO A 17 22.76 -12.62 -19.13
N THR A 18 24.03 -13.04 -19.10
CA THR A 18 24.45 -14.31 -18.52
C THR A 18 24.07 -14.42 -17.05
N TYR A 19 23.67 -13.32 -16.38
CA TYR A 19 23.38 -13.35 -14.95
C TYR A 19 22.15 -12.49 -14.57
N TRP A 20 20.95 -13.05 -14.72
CA TRP A 20 19.80 -12.75 -13.84
C TRP A 20 19.22 -14.02 -13.18
N ARG A 21 19.87 -15.16 -13.45
CA ARG A 21 20.08 -16.27 -12.53
C ARG A 21 21.53 -16.19 -12.05
N TYR A 22 21.78 -16.55 -10.80
CA TYR A 22 23.14 -16.84 -10.38
C TYR A 22 23.58 -18.13 -11.08
N ASP A 23 24.48 -18.01 -12.06
CA ASP A 23 25.14 -19.16 -12.66
C ASP A 23 26.04 -19.80 -11.59
N GLY A 24 25.85 -21.10 -11.38
CA GLY A 24 26.86 -21.92 -10.71
C GLY A 24 28.21 -21.84 -11.43
N PRO A 25 29.28 -22.36 -10.84
CA PRO A 25 30.59 -22.36 -11.49
C PRO A 25 30.46 -23.00 -12.87
N ASN A 26 31.04 -22.33 -13.88
CA ASN A 26 31.16 -22.77 -15.26
C ASN A 26 31.13 -24.30 -15.43
N SER A 27 30.35 -24.78 -16.40
CA SER A 27 30.24 -26.20 -16.81
C SER A 27 31.57 -26.91 -17.14
N ASN A 28 32.70 -26.19 -17.10
CA ASN A 28 34.05 -26.71 -17.31
C ASN A 28 34.94 -26.66 -16.05
N GLY A 29 34.39 -26.31 -14.89
CA GLY A 29 35.10 -26.32 -13.61
C GLY A 29 35.17 -27.71 -12.97
N PRO A 30 36.17 -28.00 -12.12
CA PRO A 30 36.32 -29.28 -11.43
C PRO A 30 35.13 -29.65 -10.51
N LEU A 31 34.25 -28.68 -10.21
CA LEU A 31 32.98 -28.83 -9.47
C LEU A 31 31.77 -29.11 -10.39
N ALA A 32 31.96 -29.69 -11.58
CA ALA A 32 30.85 -30.12 -12.46
C ALA A 32 30.80 -31.65 -12.65
N LYS A 33 31.75 -32.38 -12.07
CA LYS A 33 31.83 -33.85 -12.21
C LYS A 33 31.15 -34.52 -11.02
N GLY A 34 29.85 -34.80 -11.12
CA GLY A 34 29.20 -35.69 -10.15
C GLY A 34 27.67 -35.74 -10.11
N VAL A 35 26.95 -34.80 -10.71
CA VAL A 35 25.48 -34.74 -10.59
C VAL A 35 24.82 -35.39 -11.80
N ASN A 36 24.04 -36.46 -11.58
CA ASN A 36 23.24 -37.12 -12.59
C ASN A 36 21.85 -36.43 -12.67
N PRO A 37 21.51 -35.70 -13.74
CA PRO A 37 20.27 -34.90 -13.81
C PRO A 37 18.98 -35.73 -13.91
N THR A 38 19.06 -37.07 -13.94
CA THR A 38 17.89 -37.95 -14.09
C THR A 38 17.32 -38.47 -12.76
N SER A 39 17.79 -37.99 -11.60
CA SER A 39 17.37 -38.50 -10.28
C SER A 39 16.47 -37.55 -9.48
N PHE A 40 15.87 -36.52 -10.09
CA PHE A 40 15.07 -35.53 -9.38
C PHE A 40 13.58 -35.67 -9.70
N ASP A 41 12.74 -35.52 -8.66
CA ASP A 41 11.29 -35.44 -8.79
C ASP A 41 10.88 -34.18 -9.57
N ASN A 42 9.63 -34.12 -10.04
CA ASN A 42 9.11 -32.92 -10.70
C ASN A 42 8.71 -31.83 -9.67
N ASP A 43 8.72 -30.56 -10.07
CA ASP A 43 8.20 -29.44 -9.28
C ASP A 43 6.66 -29.45 -9.20
N TYR A 44 6.06 -28.47 -8.49
CA TYR A 44 4.59 -28.33 -8.37
C TYR A 44 3.87 -28.34 -9.74
N TYR A 45 4.52 -27.88 -10.81
CA TYR A 45 3.99 -27.80 -12.17
C TYR A 45 4.32 -29.03 -13.02
N GLY A 46 4.84 -30.10 -12.42
CA GLY A 46 5.20 -31.31 -13.16
C GLY A 46 6.43 -31.13 -14.05
N GLN A 47 7.22 -30.07 -13.86
CA GLN A 47 8.46 -29.84 -14.60
C GLN A 47 9.65 -30.48 -13.90
N PRO A 48 10.67 -30.96 -14.63
CA PRO A 48 11.90 -31.46 -14.01
C PRO A 48 12.50 -30.39 -13.09
N GLN A 49 12.80 -30.78 -11.84
CA GLN A 49 13.43 -29.87 -10.87
C GLN A 49 14.69 -29.24 -11.44
N ARG A 50 14.82 -27.92 -11.25
CA ARG A 50 15.97 -27.13 -11.71
C ARG A 50 17.02 -27.09 -10.61
N LEU A 51 18.27 -27.40 -10.96
CA LEU A 51 19.40 -27.32 -10.04
C LEU A 51 19.50 -25.93 -9.39
N THR A 52 19.53 -25.90 -8.06
CA THR A 52 19.87 -24.74 -7.24
C THR A 52 21.23 -24.92 -6.57
N PHE A 53 21.85 -23.85 -6.08
CA PHE A 53 23.14 -23.93 -5.37
C PHE A 53 23.08 -24.86 -4.13
N ALA A 54 21.88 -25.05 -3.56
CA ALA A 54 21.65 -25.96 -2.44
C ALA A 54 21.78 -27.45 -2.81
N ASP A 55 21.76 -27.77 -4.11
CA ASP A 55 21.68 -29.13 -4.64
C ASP A 55 23.07 -29.73 -4.89
N TYR A 56 24.10 -29.20 -4.23
CA TYR A 56 25.50 -29.62 -4.38
C TYR A 56 25.98 -30.33 -3.10
N PRO A 57 25.74 -31.65 -2.92
CA PRO A 57 26.19 -32.39 -1.75
C PRO A 57 27.72 -32.55 -1.79
N GLY A 58 28.39 -32.18 -0.69
CA GLY A 58 29.83 -32.41 -0.54
C GLY A 58 30.74 -31.33 -1.13
N GLY A 59 30.21 -30.17 -1.54
CA GLY A 59 31.05 -28.99 -1.72
C GLY A 59 31.69 -28.63 -0.38
N PRO A 60 33.03 -28.45 -0.28
CA PRO A 60 33.65 -28.04 0.97
C PRO A 60 32.97 -26.76 1.46
N THR A 61 32.79 -26.60 2.78
CA THR A 61 32.57 -25.31 3.44
C THR A 61 33.32 -24.27 2.64
N TYR A 62 32.58 -23.35 1.99
CA TYR A 62 33.09 -22.40 1.00
C TYR A 62 34.53 -22.05 1.32
N LEU A 63 35.47 -22.39 0.42
CA LEU A 63 36.89 -22.09 0.60
C LEU A 63 37.05 -20.57 0.61
N ASP A 64 36.91 -19.97 1.78
CA ASP A 64 37.27 -18.59 2.03
C ASP A 64 38.69 -18.59 2.59
N SER A 65 39.64 -18.08 1.80
CA SER A 65 41.03 -17.89 2.23
C SER A 65 41.22 -16.64 3.08
N TYR A 66 40.13 -15.94 3.45
CA TYR A 66 40.18 -14.78 4.31
C TYR A 66 40.58 -15.16 5.74
N ASP A 67 41.77 -14.73 6.14
CA ASP A 67 42.22 -14.81 7.53
C ASP A 67 41.55 -13.72 8.36
N PHE A 68 40.42 -14.05 8.98
CA PHE A 68 39.70 -13.11 9.85
C PHE A 68 40.58 -12.60 10.99
N HIS A 69 41.39 -13.45 11.63
CA HIS A 69 42.20 -13.05 12.78
C HIS A 69 43.30 -12.06 12.39
N ALA A 70 43.98 -12.28 11.25
CA ALA A 70 44.98 -11.36 10.75
C ALA A 70 44.38 -10.05 10.23
N ASN A 71 43.18 -10.11 9.62
CA ASN A 71 42.58 -8.95 8.96
C ASN A 71 41.69 -8.10 9.87
N TYR A 72 41.25 -8.62 11.02
CA TYR A 72 40.35 -7.92 11.93
C TYR A 72 40.92 -6.58 12.41
N ASN A 73 40.27 -5.47 12.01
CA ASN A 73 40.70 -4.09 12.30
C ASN A 73 42.14 -3.76 11.84
N SER A 74 42.71 -4.51 10.90
CA SER A 74 44.05 -4.29 10.35
C SER A 74 44.11 -3.11 9.34
N GLY A 75 42.96 -2.63 8.89
CA GLY A 75 42.82 -1.72 7.74
C GLY A 75 42.50 -2.43 6.43
N TYR A 76 42.61 -3.77 6.38
CA TYR A 76 42.10 -4.57 5.28
C TYR A 76 40.55 -4.57 5.27
N PRO A 77 39.88 -4.54 4.10
CA PRO A 77 38.42 -4.54 4.02
C PRO A 77 37.77 -5.74 4.75
N PHE A 78 36.71 -5.48 5.51
CA PHE A 78 36.01 -6.53 6.24
C PHE A 78 35.28 -7.48 5.28
N HIS A 79 35.68 -8.75 5.36
CA HIS A 79 35.04 -9.87 4.68
C HIS A 79 34.24 -10.67 5.71
N GLY A 80 32.93 -10.74 5.49
CA GLY A 80 31.99 -11.31 6.46
C GLY A 80 31.07 -12.37 5.90
N GLY A 81 30.83 -12.35 4.58
CA GLY A 81 29.88 -13.25 3.93
C GLY A 81 28.43 -13.14 4.41
N VAL A 82 27.49 -13.12 3.47
CA VAL A 82 26.07 -13.20 3.84
C VAL A 82 25.72 -14.64 4.18
N SER A 83 25.00 -14.86 5.27
CA SER A 83 24.46 -16.16 5.65
C SER A 83 22.94 -16.09 5.73
N TYR A 84 22.29 -17.06 5.08
CA TYR A 84 20.85 -17.31 5.15
C TYR A 84 20.52 -18.47 6.10
N GLY A 85 21.49 -18.89 6.93
CA GLY A 85 21.40 -20.09 7.78
C GLY A 85 21.98 -21.34 7.11
N GLN A 86 22.35 -22.33 7.93
CA GLN A 86 22.95 -23.61 7.50
C GLN A 86 24.15 -23.42 6.53
N THR A 87 24.10 -24.03 5.35
CA THR A 87 25.09 -23.94 4.27
C THR A 87 24.72 -22.89 3.20
N LEU A 88 23.64 -22.13 3.39
CA LEU A 88 23.16 -21.13 2.44
C LEU A 88 23.83 -19.77 2.72
N GLY A 89 24.55 -19.24 1.73
CA GLY A 89 25.28 -17.98 1.88
C GLY A 89 26.37 -17.82 0.83
N THR A 90 27.06 -16.68 0.86
CA THR A 90 28.27 -16.49 0.05
C THR A 90 29.27 -15.60 0.79
N PRO A 91 30.56 -15.96 0.84
CA PRO A 91 31.60 -15.05 1.32
C PRO A 91 31.62 -13.75 0.51
N GLY A 92 31.90 -12.64 1.16
CA GLY A 92 31.87 -11.33 0.51
C GLY A 92 32.22 -10.17 1.43
N TYR A 93 32.56 -9.06 0.79
CA TYR A 93 32.89 -7.81 1.47
C TYR A 93 31.63 -7.01 1.78
N TYR A 94 31.60 -6.44 2.99
CA TYR A 94 30.59 -5.47 3.35
C TYR A 94 31.14 -4.05 3.18
N PRO A 95 30.47 -3.18 2.40
CA PRO A 95 30.89 -1.79 2.29
C PRO A 95 30.65 -1.04 3.61
N ASP A 96 31.62 -0.21 4.02
CA ASP A 96 31.39 0.78 5.09
C ASP A 96 30.56 1.95 4.53
N LEU A 97 29.24 1.76 4.52
CA LEU A 97 28.28 2.72 3.98
C LEU A 97 28.16 3.99 4.83
N ASN A 98 28.84 4.09 5.97
CA ASN A 98 28.95 5.33 6.72
C ASN A 98 29.85 6.35 6.01
N ARG A 99 30.72 5.91 5.10
CA ARG A 99 31.54 6.79 4.27
C ARG A 99 30.77 7.29 3.03
N ALA A 100 30.86 8.58 2.75
CA ALA A 100 30.15 9.19 1.64
C ALA A 100 30.59 8.68 0.26
N ASP A 101 31.89 8.44 0.08
CA ASP A 101 32.47 7.90 -1.16
C ASP A 101 31.98 6.48 -1.45
N ALA A 102 31.89 5.63 -0.42
CA ALA A 102 31.32 4.28 -0.54
C ALA A 102 29.85 4.31 -0.98
N ARG A 103 29.06 5.25 -0.45
CA ARG A 103 27.65 5.42 -0.86
C ARG A 103 27.51 5.87 -2.32
N GLU A 104 28.41 6.73 -2.79
CA GLU A 104 28.41 7.17 -4.18
C GLU A 104 28.69 6.00 -5.14
N VAL A 105 29.70 5.18 -4.82
CA VAL A 105 30.04 3.98 -5.60
C VAL A 105 28.92 2.95 -5.55
N TRP A 106 28.31 2.73 -4.38
CA TRP A 106 27.16 1.83 -4.23
C TRP A 106 26.02 2.18 -5.19
N GLY A 107 25.65 3.46 -5.25
CA GLY A 107 24.57 3.94 -6.11
C GLY A 107 24.78 3.67 -7.59
N LYS A 108 26.02 3.84 -8.09
CA LYS A 108 26.38 3.67 -9.51
C LYS A 108 26.19 2.24 -10.01
N GLN A 109 26.27 1.24 -9.13
CA GLN A 109 26.12 -0.17 -9.49
C GLN A 109 24.71 -0.52 -10.01
N TYR A 110 23.72 0.31 -9.72
CA TYR A 110 22.35 0.09 -10.18
C TYR A 110 22.10 0.51 -11.63
N GLN A 111 23.00 1.25 -12.29
CA GLN A 111 22.75 1.75 -13.66
C GLN A 111 22.40 0.60 -14.62
N ASP A 112 23.24 -0.42 -14.69
CA ASP A 112 23.03 -1.57 -15.59
C ASP A 112 21.71 -2.29 -15.28
N LEU A 113 21.34 -2.40 -14.00
CA LEU A 113 20.10 -3.06 -13.60
C LEU A 113 18.86 -2.30 -14.08
N PHE A 114 18.88 -0.97 -13.97
CA PHE A 114 17.78 -0.11 -14.43
C PHE A 114 17.76 0.05 -15.96
N ASP A 115 18.92 0.03 -16.63
CA ASP A 115 19.00 -0.03 -18.09
C ASP A 115 18.38 -1.32 -18.66
N ASN A 116 18.32 -2.39 -17.85
CA ASN A 116 17.65 -3.66 -18.15
C ASN A 116 16.20 -3.74 -17.65
N GLY A 117 15.59 -2.63 -17.22
CA GLY A 117 14.16 -2.57 -16.90
C GLY A 117 13.79 -2.86 -15.45
N LEU A 118 14.75 -2.83 -14.51
CA LEU A 118 14.41 -2.80 -13.08
C LEU A 118 13.63 -1.52 -12.74
N GLU A 119 12.56 -1.61 -11.95
CA GLU A 119 11.75 -0.43 -11.56
C GLU A 119 11.72 -0.18 -10.04
N PHE A 120 12.09 -1.17 -9.22
CA PHE A 120 12.16 -1.04 -7.77
C PHE A 120 13.27 -1.89 -7.16
N VAL A 121 13.69 -1.55 -5.94
CA VAL A 121 14.72 -2.27 -5.19
C VAL A 121 14.14 -2.85 -3.91
N TRP A 122 14.24 -4.17 -3.76
CA TRP A 122 14.03 -4.84 -2.47
C TRP A 122 15.40 -5.14 -1.86
N GLN A 123 15.67 -4.53 -0.70
CA GLN A 123 16.91 -4.70 0.06
C GLN A 123 16.65 -5.62 1.24
N ASP A 124 17.16 -6.82 1.12
CA ASP A 124 17.14 -7.82 2.19
C ASP A 124 18.47 -7.81 2.96
N MET A 125 18.49 -8.48 4.12
CA MET A 125 19.69 -8.63 4.97
C MET A 125 20.29 -7.30 5.42
N THR A 126 19.45 -6.28 5.62
CA THR A 126 19.91 -4.91 5.91
C THR A 126 20.25 -4.69 7.38
N THR A 127 19.82 -5.57 8.28
CA THR A 127 20.60 -5.84 9.50
C THR A 127 21.61 -6.89 9.06
N PRO A 128 22.89 -6.51 8.88
CA PRO A 128 23.82 -7.30 8.09
C PRO A 128 23.81 -8.74 8.61
N ALA A 129 23.44 -9.69 7.76
CA ALA A 129 23.28 -11.09 8.16
C ALA A 129 24.59 -11.85 7.92
N VAL A 130 25.55 -11.60 8.81
CA VAL A 130 26.92 -12.13 8.70
C VAL A 130 26.97 -13.54 9.28
N GLY A 131 27.73 -14.43 8.64
CA GLY A 131 27.91 -15.80 9.11
C GLY A 131 28.64 -15.90 10.45
N ARG A 132 28.33 -16.95 11.24
CA ARG A 132 28.91 -17.20 12.57
C ARG A 132 30.44 -17.29 12.59
N SER A 133 31.05 -17.66 11.47
CA SER A 133 32.51 -17.79 11.32
C SER A 133 33.26 -16.46 11.24
N TYR A 134 32.56 -15.34 11.11
CA TYR A 134 33.16 -14.03 10.82
C TYR A 134 33.02 -13.02 11.95
N GLY A 135 32.72 -13.46 13.17
CA GLY A 135 32.55 -12.55 14.30
C GLY A 135 31.91 -13.16 15.54
N ASP A 136 31.64 -12.29 16.50
CA ASP A 136 30.96 -12.61 17.76
C ASP A 136 29.44 -12.38 17.70
N MET A 137 28.89 -12.00 16.55
CA MET A 137 27.46 -11.73 16.34
C MET A 137 26.98 -12.30 15.01
N LEU A 138 25.66 -12.52 14.87
CA LEU A 138 24.99 -12.80 13.59
C LEU A 138 24.78 -11.52 12.77
N GLY A 139 25.87 -10.77 12.64
CA GLY A 139 25.99 -9.50 11.96
C GLY A 139 27.41 -8.94 12.11
N PHE A 140 27.61 -7.64 11.97
CA PHE A 140 28.96 -7.10 12.13
C PHE A 140 29.57 -7.49 13.47
N PRO A 141 30.86 -7.86 13.56
CA PRO A 141 31.49 -8.11 14.85
C PRO A 141 31.39 -6.88 15.74
N SER A 142 31.10 -7.05 17.03
CA SER A 142 30.74 -5.95 17.94
C SER A 142 31.81 -4.86 18.01
N ARG A 143 33.07 -5.28 17.97
CA ARG A 143 34.27 -4.45 18.05
C ARG A 143 34.90 -4.12 16.68
N LEU A 144 34.24 -4.47 15.58
CA LEU A 144 34.68 -4.08 14.24
C LEU A 144 34.77 -2.55 14.18
N ARG A 145 35.87 -2.00 13.68
CA ARG A 145 36.11 -0.57 13.59
C ARG A 145 35.51 -0.05 12.29
N MET A 146 34.57 0.87 12.41
CA MET A 146 33.84 1.47 11.30
C MET A 146 33.91 3.00 11.37
N THR A 147 33.76 3.65 10.23
CA THR A 147 33.66 5.11 10.15
C THR A 147 32.30 5.55 10.72
N GLU A 148 32.22 6.64 11.48
CA GLU A 148 30.93 7.23 11.85
C GLU A 148 30.43 8.18 10.72
N ASP A 149 29.10 8.26 10.53
CA ASP A 149 28.48 9.26 9.64
C ASP A 149 27.98 10.44 10.51
N SER A 150 28.84 11.44 10.73
CA SER A 150 28.49 12.64 11.52
C SER A 150 28.24 13.86 10.62
N PRO A 151 27.10 14.55 10.77
CA PRO A 151 26.83 15.78 10.02
C PRO A 151 27.48 17.03 10.62
N ILE A 152 28.04 16.97 11.84
CA ILE A 152 28.51 18.13 12.61
C ILE A 152 30.00 18.09 12.96
N SER A 153 30.66 16.95 12.78
CA SER A 153 32.07 16.76 13.12
C SER A 153 32.76 15.93 12.05
N ALA A 154 34.09 16.05 11.98
CA ALA A 154 34.89 15.14 11.17
C ALA A 154 34.60 13.68 11.57
N PRO A 155 34.47 12.75 10.61
CA PRO A 155 34.25 11.34 10.89
C PRO A 155 35.34 10.76 11.79
N LYS A 156 34.94 10.08 12.86
CA LYS A 156 35.81 9.27 13.73
C LYS A 156 35.56 7.79 13.50
N THR A 157 36.54 6.98 13.87
CA THR A 157 36.40 5.53 13.94
C THR A 157 35.72 5.13 15.25
N LYS A 158 34.67 4.34 15.17
CA LYS A 158 33.93 3.76 16.30
C LYS A 158 33.77 2.26 16.14
N THR A 159 33.28 1.59 17.18
CA THR A 159 32.92 0.18 17.09
C THR A 159 31.58 0.00 16.40
N ALA A 160 31.38 -1.10 15.67
CA ALA A 160 30.16 -1.38 14.94
C ALA A 160 28.93 -1.42 15.86
N ILE A 161 29.08 -1.87 17.12
CA ILE A 161 27.97 -1.88 18.08
C ILE A 161 27.47 -0.46 18.43
N GLU A 162 28.36 0.55 18.44
CA GLU A 162 27.97 1.95 18.65
C GLU A 162 27.20 2.53 17.45
N LEU A 163 27.38 1.93 16.27
CA LEU A 163 26.85 2.41 14.99
C LEU A 163 25.85 1.44 14.35
N TRP A 164 25.37 0.43 15.11
CA TRP A 164 24.72 -0.77 14.57
C TRP A 164 23.59 -0.47 13.59
N SER A 165 22.70 0.44 13.98
CA SER A 165 21.53 0.81 13.19
C SER A 165 21.85 1.66 11.96
N LEU A 166 23.02 2.32 11.92
CA LEU A 166 23.42 3.17 10.81
C LEU A 166 23.68 2.38 9.53
N TYR A 167 24.03 1.09 9.60
CA TYR A 167 24.23 0.30 8.39
C TYR A 167 22.95 0.22 7.54
N SER A 168 21.82 -0.18 8.15
CA SER A 168 20.51 -0.16 7.47
C SER A 168 20.17 1.23 6.95
N TYR A 169 20.30 2.25 7.80
CA TYR A 169 19.99 3.63 7.42
C TYR A 169 20.81 4.10 6.21
N ASN A 170 22.12 3.87 6.24
CA ASN A 170 23.04 4.32 5.19
C ASN A 170 22.96 3.49 3.93
N LEU A 171 22.56 2.21 4.00
CA LEU A 171 22.23 1.39 2.83
C LEU A 171 21.04 1.98 2.06
N HIS A 172 19.95 2.29 2.75
CA HIS A 172 18.77 2.89 2.12
C HIS A 172 19.08 4.29 1.58
N LYS A 173 19.79 5.12 2.34
CA LYS A 173 20.25 6.45 1.93
C LYS A 173 21.14 6.38 0.69
N ALA A 174 22.13 5.48 0.67
CA ALA A 174 23.04 5.28 -0.47
C ALA A 174 22.26 4.88 -1.71
N THR A 175 21.33 3.94 -1.56
CA THR A 175 20.50 3.43 -2.66
C THR A 175 19.59 4.54 -3.18
N TYR A 176 18.87 5.25 -2.32
CA TYR A 176 17.96 6.33 -2.74
C TYR A 176 18.68 7.45 -3.51
N HIS A 177 19.82 7.93 -3.00
CA HIS A 177 20.59 8.96 -3.69
C HIS A 177 21.25 8.42 -4.96
N GLY A 178 21.76 7.18 -4.91
CA GLY A 178 22.28 6.47 -6.07
C GLY A 178 21.29 6.42 -7.21
N LEU A 179 20.09 5.88 -6.97
CA LEU A 179 19.01 5.78 -7.95
C LEU A 179 18.57 7.15 -8.49
N SER A 180 18.64 8.20 -7.67
CA SER A 180 18.32 9.57 -8.09
C SER A 180 19.37 10.17 -9.03
N ASN A 181 20.60 9.65 -9.03
CA ASN A 181 21.70 10.13 -9.84
C ASN A 181 21.95 9.25 -11.07
N LEU A 182 21.18 8.17 -11.25
CA LEU A 182 21.26 7.33 -12.45
C LEU A 182 20.74 8.10 -13.67
N LYS A 183 21.41 7.91 -14.80
CA LYS A 183 21.01 8.50 -16.06
C LYS A 183 19.62 8.00 -16.44
N GLY A 184 18.69 8.92 -16.73
CA GLY A 184 17.30 8.61 -17.09
C GLY A 184 16.35 8.43 -15.90
N ARG A 185 16.81 8.67 -14.68
CA ARG A 185 16.02 8.58 -13.43
C ARG A 185 16.07 9.83 -12.56
N GLU A 186 16.66 10.92 -13.05
CA GLU A 186 16.91 12.14 -12.30
C GLU A 186 15.63 12.69 -11.65
N ASN A 187 14.51 12.60 -12.37
CA ASN A 187 13.19 13.05 -11.91
C ASN A 187 12.20 11.91 -11.59
N LYS A 188 12.62 10.64 -11.61
CA LYS A 188 11.73 9.51 -11.30
C LYS A 188 11.68 9.22 -9.80
N ARG A 189 10.50 8.89 -9.27
CA ARG A 189 10.34 8.37 -7.91
C ARG A 189 11.13 7.08 -7.74
N ASN A 190 11.74 6.91 -6.57
CA ASN A 190 12.43 5.68 -6.22
C ASN A 190 11.52 4.84 -5.34
N PHE A 191 11.41 3.56 -5.65
CA PHE A 191 10.71 2.62 -4.80
C PHE A 191 11.69 1.61 -4.20
N ILE A 192 11.89 1.72 -2.89
CA ILE A 192 12.83 0.91 -2.12
C ILE A 192 12.07 0.33 -0.92
N ILE A 193 12.20 -0.97 -0.71
CA ILE A 193 11.68 -1.67 0.48
C ILE A 193 12.84 -2.37 1.17
N GLY A 194 13.04 -2.08 2.45
CA GLY A 194 14.05 -2.70 3.31
C GLY A 194 13.47 -3.71 4.31
N ARG A 195 14.34 -4.46 4.99
CA ARG A 195 14.00 -5.33 6.15
C ARG A 195 14.36 -4.74 7.51
N GLY A 196 15.48 -4.04 7.58
CA GLY A 196 16.00 -3.35 8.75
C GLY A 196 15.87 -1.83 8.60
N SER A 197 15.75 -1.14 9.73
CA SER A 197 15.38 0.27 9.78
C SER A 197 15.96 1.02 10.98
N GLN A 198 15.87 2.35 10.90
CA GLN A 198 16.15 3.32 11.97
C GLN A 198 15.23 4.53 11.82
N THR A 199 15.03 5.29 12.89
CA THR A 199 14.35 6.60 12.84
C THR A 199 14.89 7.47 11.70
N GLY A 200 13.99 8.00 10.88
CA GLY A 200 14.32 8.80 9.71
C GLY A 200 14.46 8.01 8.40
N MET A 201 14.43 6.67 8.42
CA MET A 201 14.54 5.84 7.21
C MET A 201 13.37 6.04 6.22
N HIS A 202 12.19 6.45 6.68
CA HIS A 202 11.01 6.74 5.84
C HIS A 202 11.30 7.74 4.69
N ARG A 203 12.39 8.51 4.79
CA ARG A 203 12.86 9.44 3.75
C ARG A 203 13.41 8.73 2.51
N PHE A 204 13.79 7.46 2.64
CA PHE A 204 14.53 6.72 1.63
C PHE A 204 13.85 5.41 1.21
N ALA A 205 13.24 4.69 2.15
CA ALA A 205 12.66 3.37 1.89
C ALA A 205 11.44 3.09 2.78
N GLY A 206 10.54 2.25 2.28
CA GLY A 206 9.55 1.55 3.09
C GLY A 206 10.15 0.34 3.80
N LEU A 207 9.35 -0.34 4.63
CA LEU A 207 9.79 -1.48 5.44
C LEU A 207 8.86 -2.68 5.25
N TRP A 208 9.43 -3.85 4.99
CA TRP A 208 8.72 -5.09 5.25
C TRP A 208 9.19 -5.69 6.58
N THR A 209 8.26 -6.28 7.33
CA THR A 209 8.45 -6.65 8.74
C THR A 209 9.30 -7.90 8.99
N GLY A 210 9.80 -8.55 7.95
CA GLY A 210 10.66 -9.71 8.07
C GLY A 210 9.93 -11.06 7.93
N ASP A 211 10.66 -12.11 8.28
CA ASP A 211 10.36 -13.50 7.96
C ASP A 211 9.26 -14.09 8.86
N ASN A 212 8.02 -13.59 8.74
CA ASN A 212 6.89 -14.02 9.56
C ASN A 212 6.40 -15.45 9.20
N GLY A 213 5.86 -16.19 10.17
CA GLY A 213 5.29 -17.52 9.93
C GLY A 213 3.84 -17.48 9.41
N SER A 214 3.41 -18.57 8.75
CA SER A 214 2.00 -18.81 8.40
C SER A 214 1.14 -19.19 9.63
N SER A 215 1.08 -18.32 10.64
CA SER A 215 0.35 -18.54 11.90
C SER A 215 -0.66 -17.45 12.21
N TRP A 216 -1.65 -17.77 13.04
CA TRP A 216 -2.59 -16.78 13.58
C TRP A 216 -1.91 -15.78 14.51
N ASP A 217 -0.91 -16.21 15.29
CA ASP A 217 -0.14 -15.31 16.15
C ASP A 217 0.60 -14.25 15.31
N PHE A 218 1.24 -14.66 14.21
CA PHE A 218 1.91 -13.73 13.30
C PHE A 218 0.92 -12.82 12.59
N TRP A 219 -0.27 -13.32 12.22
CA TRP A 219 -1.31 -12.48 11.64
C TRP A 219 -1.80 -11.42 12.63
N LYS A 220 -2.07 -11.79 13.89
CA LYS A 220 -2.45 -10.86 14.94
C LYS A 220 -1.38 -9.79 15.18
N ILE A 221 -0.11 -10.19 15.25
CA ILE A 221 1.02 -9.27 15.39
C ILE A 221 1.15 -8.34 14.17
N SER A 222 0.84 -8.82 12.96
CA SER A 222 1.04 -8.06 11.72
C SER A 222 0.27 -6.75 11.69
N VAL A 223 -1.00 -6.76 12.10
CA VAL A 223 -1.82 -5.53 12.15
C VAL A 223 -1.21 -4.56 13.16
N ALA A 224 -0.96 -5.02 14.39
CA ALA A 224 -0.34 -4.23 15.45
C ALA A 224 0.98 -3.59 15.02
N GLN A 225 1.86 -4.38 14.40
CA GLN A 225 3.19 -3.97 14.00
C GLN A 225 3.15 -2.89 12.91
N VAL A 226 2.29 -3.02 11.90
CA VAL A 226 2.14 -2.00 10.85
C VAL A 226 1.63 -0.68 11.43
N LEU A 227 0.68 -0.73 12.37
CA LEU A 227 0.17 0.47 13.03
C LEU A 227 1.22 1.15 13.91
N ALA A 228 1.99 0.36 14.67
CA ALA A 228 3.07 0.87 15.52
C ALA A 228 4.20 1.51 14.68
N LEU A 229 4.55 0.91 13.54
CA LEU A 229 5.52 1.46 12.59
C LEU A 229 5.00 2.78 12.00
N GLY A 230 3.73 2.82 11.59
CA GLY A 230 3.07 4.04 11.13
C GLY A 230 3.13 5.15 12.17
N TYR A 231 2.73 4.84 13.41
CA TYR A 231 2.81 5.77 14.55
C TYR A 231 4.24 6.29 14.80
N SER A 232 5.25 5.47 14.52
CA SER A 232 6.68 5.82 14.64
C SER A 232 7.26 6.52 13.39
N GLY A 233 6.42 6.88 12.42
CA GLY A 233 6.80 7.60 11.19
C GLY A 233 7.28 6.70 10.03
N LEU A 234 7.25 5.37 10.18
CA LEU A 234 7.48 4.41 9.10
C LEU A 234 6.13 4.01 8.49
N THR A 235 5.59 4.90 7.65
CA THR A 235 4.19 4.87 7.21
C THR A 235 3.92 3.96 6.03
N ILE A 236 4.96 3.61 5.26
CA ILE A 236 4.91 2.57 4.22
C ILE A 236 5.56 1.32 4.80
N ALA A 237 4.74 0.48 5.42
CA ALA A 237 5.18 -0.80 5.95
C ALA A 237 4.14 -1.90 5.76
N GLY A 238 4.59 -3.16 5.75
CA GLY A 238 3.71 -4.32 5.79
C GLY A 238 4.42 -5.65 5.92
N VAL A 239 3.62 -6.69 5.88
CA VAL A 239 4.01 -8.07 6.21
C VAL A 239 3.93 -8.96 4.98
N ASP A 240 4.49 -10.16 5.06
CA ASP A 240 4.22 -11.18 4.05
C ASP A 240 2.87 -11.85 4.31
N MET A 241 1.89 -11.53 3.46
CA MET A 241 0.54 -12.05 3.59
C MET A 241 0.52 -13.56 3.38
N GLY A 242 -0.08 -14.28 4.33
CA GLY A 242 -0.04 -15.74 4.38
C GLY A 242 1.20 -16.30 5.07
N GLY A 243 2.15 -15.47 5.51
CA GLY A 243 3.43 -15.92 6.08
C GLY A 243 4.55 -15.97 5.04
N PHE A 244 5.78 -15.71 5.46
CA PHE A 244 7.00 -16.04 4.71
C PHE A 244 7.31 -17.55 4.81
N THR A 245 7.50 -18.09 6.02
CA THR A 245 7.69 -19.54 6.27
C THR A 245 6.34 -20.24 6.41
N SER A 246 6.30 -21.58 6.45
CA SER A 246 5.11 -22.28 6.96
C SER A 246 4.97 -22.07 8.47
N GLU A 247 3.91 -22.62 9.07
CA GLU A 247 3.68 -22.59 10.52
C GLU A 247 4.92 -23.07 11.29
N PRO A 248 5.63 -22.19 12.04
CA PRO A 248 6.91 -22.55 12.68
C PRO A 248 6.79 -23.60 13.77
N THR A 249 5.62 -23.69 14.43
CA THR A 249 5.37 -24.64 15.51
C THR A 249 4.78 -25.97 15.04
N SER A 250 4.48 -26.08 13.74
CA SER A 250 3.83 -27.25 13.18
C SER A 250 4.81 -28.40 13.01
N ASN A 251 4.42 -29.57 13.50
CA ASN A 251 5.09 -30.84 13.21
C ASN A 251 4.60 -31.48 11.89
N ALA A 252 3.87 -30.74 11.05
CA ALA A 252 3.41 -31.26 9.77
C ALA A 252 4.61 -31.55 8.85
N SER A 253 4.68 -32.79 8.37
CA SER A 253 5.61 -33.19 7.32
C SER A 253 5.34 -32.42 6.03
N TYR A 254 6.36 -32.31 5.18
CA TYR A 254 6.18 -31.87 3.80
C TYR A 254 5.15 -32.75 3.07
N PRO A 255 4.29 -32.21 2.18
CA PRO A 255 4.20 -30.82 1.73
C PRO A 255 3.44 -29.89 2.69
N ARG A 256 3.80 -28.59 2.69
CA ARG A 256 3.22 -27.56 3.56
C ARG A 256 2.76 -26.34 2.74
N TRP A 257 1.71 -25.66 3.19
CA TRP A 257 1.24 -24.37 2.67
C TRP A 257 0.48 -23.63 3.76
N CYS A 258 0.17 -22.34 3.54
CA CYS A 258 -0.63 -21.56 4.48
C CYS A 258 -2.04 -22.17 4.60
N ASN A 259 -2.59 -22.24 5.82
CA ASN A 259 -3.98 -22.64 6.00
C ASN A 259 -4.92 -21.69 5.19
N PRO A 260 -5.91 -22.21 4.45
CA PRO A 260 -6.74 -21.40 3.56
C PRO A 260 -7.64 -20.39 4.30
N GLU A 261 -8.13 -20.71 5.51
CA GLU A 261 -8.87 -19.73 6.33
C GLU A 261 -7.94 -18.58 6.74
N LEU A 262 -6.75 -18.90 7.27
CA LEU A 262 -5.75 -17.90 7.65
C LEU A 262 -5.40 -17.01 6.45
N PHE A 263 -5.17 -17.61 5.28
CA PHE A 263 -4.83 -16.89 4.06
C PHE A 263 -5.95 -15.91 3.64
N ILE A 264 -7.20 -16.37 3.66
CA ILE A 264 -8.37 -15.53 3.39
C ILE A 264 -8.46 -14.36 4.39
N ARG A 265 -8.36 -14.62 5.69
CA ARG A 265 -8.45 -13.56 6.72
C ARG A 265 -7.32 -12.54 6.61
N TRP A 266 -6.13 -12.99 6.21
CA TRP A 266 -5.00 -12.10 5.96
C TRP A 266 -5.29 -11.17 4.77
N TYR A 267 -5.75 -11.72 3.64
CA TYR A 267 -6.09 -10.92 2.45
C TYR A 267 -7.21 -9.93 2.74
N SER A 268 -8.28 -10.38 3.41
CA SER A 268 -9.45 -9.56 3.69
C SER A 268 -9.19 -8.51 4.77
N GLY A 269 -8.29 -8.79 5.72
CA GLY A 269 -7.92 -7.85 6.78
C GLY A 269 -6.87 -6.83 6.35
N ALA A 270 -5.91 -7.22 5.49
CA ALA A 270 -4.80 -6.35 5.10
C ALA A 270 -5.07 -5.44 3.89
N PHE A 271 -6.25 -5.55 3.26
CA PHE A 271 -6.53 -4.93 1.96
C PHE A 271 -6.37 -3.40 1.91
N LEU A 272 -6.45 -2.68 3.04
CA LEU A 272 -6.19 -1.23 3.11
C LEU A 272 -4.94 -0.87 3.93
N LEU A 273 -4.10 -1.86 4.29
CA LEU A 273 -2.77 -1.58 4.83
C LEU A 273 -1.85 -0.99 3.72
N PRO A 274 -0.81 -0.23 4.08
CA PRO A 274 0.01 0.51 3.11
C PRO A 274 0.73 -0.41 2.12
N TRP A 275 1.11 -1.61 2.57
CA TRP A 275 1.81 -2.62 1.78
C TRP A 275 1.00 -3.92 1.76
N TYR A 276 0.59 -4.33 0.56
CA TYR A 276 -0.27 -5.49 0.31
C TYR A 276 0.46 -6.46 -0.62
N ARG A 277 1.35 -7.27 -0.04
CA ARG A 277 2.23 -8.21 -0.77
C ARG A 277 2.05 -9.64 -0.26
N ASN A 278 1.91 -10.57 -1.19
CA ASN A 278 2.10 -11.99 -0.95
C ASN A 278 3.53 -12.38 -1.33
N HIS A 279 4.28 -12.94 -0.39
CA HIS A 279 5.63 -13.43 -0.60
C HIS A 279 5.90 -14.58 0.37
N TYR A 280 6.68 -15.56 -0.05
CA TYR A 280 6.97 -16.73 0.76
C TYR A 280 8.28 -17.42 0.38
N MET A 281 8.74 -18.25 1.30
CA MET A 281 9.85 -19.16 1.12
C MET A 281 9.38 -20.49 0.53
N GLN A 282 9.79 -20.75 -0.71
CA GLN A 282 9.64 -22.05 -1.37
C GLN A 282 11.01 -22.74 -1.36
N HIS A 283 11.11 -23.89 -0.67
CA HIS A 283 12.28 -24.78 -0.75
C HIS A 283 11.81 -26.18 -1.13
N TRP A 284 12.66 -26.88 -1.88
CA TRP A 284 12.44 -28.26 -2.30
C TRP A 284 12.82 -29.27 -1.20
N ASP A 285 13.61 -28.84 -0.22
CA ASP A 285 14.01 -29.67 0.91
C ASP A 285 12.82 -29.95 1.84
N GLN A 286 12.47 -31.24 1.95
CA GLN A 286 11.38 -31.74 2.78
C GLN A 286 11.66 -31.57 4.29
N GLU A 287 12.94 -31.41 4.66
CA GLU A 287 13.41 -31.25 6.04
C GLU A 287 13.83 -29.81 6.37
N SER A 288 13.50 -28.84 5.49
CA SER A 288 13.95 -27.45 5.66
C SER A 288 13.61 -26.88 7.05
N ASN A 289 14.58 -26.18 7.65
CA ASN A 289 14.40 -25.43 8.89
C ASN A 289 14.96 -24.00 8.72
N PRO A 290 14.11 -22.95 8.67
CA PRO A 290 12.67 -22.99 8.94
C PRO A 290 11.86 -23.74 7.86
N PRO A 291 10.63 -24.16 8.20
CA PRO A 291 9.83 -24.99 7.33
C PRO A 291 9.29 -24.19 6.12
N ALA A 292 9.53 -24.71 4.92
CA ALA A 292 9.16 -24.08 3.65
C ALA A 292 7.77 -24.50 3.15
N LYS A 293 7.23 -23.71 2.20
CA LYS A 293 5.92 -23.97 1.56
C LYS A 293 6.07 -24.39 0.11
N VAL A 294 5.07 -25.12 -0.39
CA VAL A 294 5.00 -25.55 -1.79
C VAL A 294 4.43 -24.45 -2.69
N PHE A 295 3.46 -23.68 -2.20
CA PHE A 295 2.82 -22.59 -2.92
C PHE A 295 2.23 -21.57 -1.94
N GLN A 296 1.88 -20.38 -2.44
CA GLN A 296 1.05 -19.42 -1.69
C GLN A 296 0.20 -18.51 -2.59
N GLU A 297 0.29 -18.67 -3.89
CA GLU A 297 -0.49 -17.90 -4.85
C GLU A 297 -1.98 -18.25 -4.70
N PRO A 298 -2.93 -17.28 -4.75
CA PRO A 298 -4.33 -17.56 -4.49
C PRO A 298 -4.93 -18.68 -5.38
N TRP A 299 -4.54 -18.78 -6.65
CA TRP A 299 -5.03 -19.81 -7.56
C TRP A 299 -4.52 -21.22 -7.23
N ALA A 300 -3.34 -21.34 -6.62
CA ALA A 300 -2.74 -22.62 -6.29
C ALA A 300 -3.55 -23.41 -5.23
N PHE A 301 -4.38 -22.71 -4.44
CA PHE A 301 -5.34 -23.34 -3.52
C PHE A 301 -6.47 -24.06 -4.23
N SER A 302 -6.89 -23.61 -5.41
CA SER A 302 -7.85 -24.36 -6.23
C SER A 302 -7.15 -25.49 -6.99
N ASP A 303 -5.97 -25.22 -7.55
CA ASP A 303 -5.20 -26.20 -8.33
C ASP A 303 -4.81 -27.44 -7.50
N VAL A 304 -4.46 -27.25 -6.23
CA VAL A 304 -4.07 -28.35 -5.32
C VAL A 304 -5.17 -29.39 -5.13
N LEU A 305 -6.44 -29.05 -5.37
CA LEU A 305 -7.58 -29.98 -5.26
C LEU A 305 -7.62 -31.01 -6.40
N SER A 306 -6.83 -30.80 -7.45
CA SER A 306 -6.79 -31.62 -8.67
C SER A 306 -5.39 -32.14 -9.02
N ASN A 307 -4.36 -31.77 -8.26
CA ASN A 307 -2.98 -32.20 -8.51
C ASN A 307 -2.57 -33.39 -7.61
N GLN A 308 -1.28 -33.74 -7.63
CA GLN A 308 -0.73 -34.86 -6.87
C GLN A 308 -0.97 -34.79 -5.35
N TYR A 309 -1.22 -33.60 -4.78
CA TYR A 309 -1.47 -33.39 -3.36
C TYR A 309 -2.97 -33.41 -2.98
N ALA A 310 -3.88 -33.60 -3.94
CA ALA A 310 -5.32 -33.58 -3.69
C ALA A 310 -5.78 -34.59 -2.64
N HIS A 311 -5.06 -35.71 -2.50
CA HIS A 311 -5.33 -36.76 -1.51
C HIS A 311 -4.99 -36.35 -0.06
N LEU A 312 -4.25 -35.26 0.13
CA LEU A 312 -3.89 -34.71 1.46
C LEU A 312 -4.97 -33.76 2.01
N ILE A 313 -5.96 -33.39 1.21
CA ILE A 313 -6.97 -32.40 1.59
C ILE A 313 -8.23 -33.13 2.07
N PRO A 314 -8.63 -32.93 3.34
CA PRO A 314 -9.87 -33.50 3.85
C PRO A 314 -11.08 -33.06 3.02
N GLN A 315 -11.99 -34.01 2.76
CA GLN A 315 -13.15 -33.77 1.88
C GLN A 315 -14.04 -32.63 2.41
N ASP A 316 -14.18 -32.51 3.72
CA ASP A 316 -14.93 -31.46 4.42
C ASP A 316 -14.26 -30.08 4.34
N GLN A 317 -12.97 -30.01 4.02
CA GLN A 317 -12.23 -28.75 3.87
C GLN A 317 -12.13 -28.26 2.43
N ARG A 318 -12.47 -29.08 1.41
CA ARG A 318 -12.33 -28.70 0.00
C ARG A 318 -12.99 -27.36 -0.34
N VAL A 319 -14.19 -27.11 0.19
CA VAL A 319 -14.94 -25.86 -0.06
C VAL A 319 -14.15 -24.62 0.38
N LEU A 320 -13.38 -24.71 1.46
CA LEU A 320 -12.55 -23.61 1.95
C LEU A 320 -11.39 -23.30 0.98
N TYR A 321 -10.80 -24.32 0.34
CA TYR A 321 -9.78 -24.14 -0.70
C TYR A 321 -10.36 -23.50 -1.96
N GLU A 322 -11.56 -23.91 -2.38
CA GLU A 322 -12.28 -23.33 -3.52
C GLU A 322 -12.65 -21.85 -3.27
N ALA A 323 -12.91 -21.48 -2.02
CA ALA A 323 -13.29 -20.13 -1.63
C ALA A 323 -12.13 -19.11 -1.67
N VAL A 324 -10.86 -19.55 -1.66
CA VAL A 324 -9.69 -18.66 -1.60
C VAL A 324 -9.69 -17.66 -2.77
N VAL A 325 -9.80 -18.15 -4.01
CA VAL A 325 -9.72 -17.31 -5.21
C VAL A 325 -10.81 -16.24 -5.27
N PRO A 326 -12.12 -16.57 -5.19
CA PRO A 326 -13.18 -15.56 -5.30
C PRO A 326 -13.10 -14.52 -4.18
N ILE A 327 -12.78 -14.94 -2.95
CA ILE A 327 -12.68 -14.02 -1.82
C ILE A 327 -11.45 -13.10 -1.94
N CYS A 328 -10.26 -13.66 -2.21
CA CYS A 328 -9.05 -12.86 -2.37
C CYS A 328 -9.20 -11.87 -3.55
N ARG A 329 -9.80 -12.33 -4.66
CA ARG A 329 -10.10 -11.48 -5.81
C ARG A 329 -10.98 -10.29 -5.42
N TYR A 330 -12.06 -10.51 -4.67
CA TYR A 330 -12.95 -9.45 -4.23
C TYR A 330 -12.19 -8.35 -3.45
N TYR A 331 -11.35 -8.73 -2.48
CA TYR A 331 -10.60 -7.75 -1.67
C TYR A 331 -9.47 -7.06 -2.44
N VAL A 332 -8.83 -7.75 -3.39
CA VAL A 332 -7.91 -7.11 -4.35
C VAL A 332 -8.66 -6.06 -5.18
N GLN A 333 -9.81 -6.41 -5.75
CA GLN A 333 -10.62 -5.48 -6.55
C GLN A 333 -11.12 -4.29 -5.72
N LEU A 334 -11.54 -4.53 -4.47
CA LEU A 334 -11.96 -3.47 -3.55
C LEU A 334 -10.80 -2.53 -3.20
N ARG A 335 -9.58 -3.06 -3.02
CA ARG A 335 -8.39 -2.23 -2.87
C ARG A 335 -8.14 -1.37 -4.12
N TYR A 336 -8.28 -1.93 -5.32
CA TYR A 336 -8.09 -1.20 -6.57
C TYR A 336 -9.14 -0.09 -6.77
N SER A 337 -10.40 -0.34 -6.40
CA SER A 337 -11.43 0.71 -6.45
C SER A 337 -11.19 1.82 -5.43
N LEU A 338 -10.50 1.54 -4.31
CA LEU A 338 -10.15 2.52 -3.28
C LEU A 338 -8.71 3.06 -3.39
N ILE A 339 -8.00 2.78 -4.49
CA ILE A 339 -6.57 3.12 -4.60
C ILE A 339 -6.33 4.63 -4.59
N GLN A 340 -7.29 5.44 -5.05
CA GLN A 340 -7.20 6.90 -4.96
C GLN A 340 -7.14 7.36 -3.50
N VAL A 341 -7.92 6.74 -2.59
CA VAL A 341 -7.89 7.06 -1.16
C VAL A 341 -6.53 6.76 -0.54
N LEU A 342 -5.93 5.62 -0.91
CA LEU A 342 -4.57 5.25 -0.51
C LEU A 342 -3.55 6.27 -1.02
N TYR A 343 -3.67 6.68 -2.28
CA TYR A 343 -2.79 7.67 -2.91
C TYR A 343 -2.90 9.05 -2.25
N ASP A 344 -4.11 9.50 -1.97
CA ASP A 344 -4.38 10.76 -1.28
C ASP A 344 -3.81 10.74 0.14
N CYS A 345 -3.88 9.59 0.82
CA CYS A 345 -3.25 9.40 2.12
C CYS A 345 -1.72 9.41 2.04
N MET A 346 -1.12 8.85 0.97
CA MET A 346 0.32 8.92 0.73
C MET A 346 0.77 10.36 0.45
N PHE A 347 0.02 11.11 -0.35
CA PHE A 347 0.30 12.52 -0.62
C PHE A 347 0.15 13.37 0.64
N ALA A 348 -0.90 13.13 1.43
CA ALA A 348 -1.08 13.78 2.72
C ALA A 348 0.06 13.44 3.68
N ASN A 349 0.50 12.17 3.73
CA ASN A 349 1.63 11.74 4.55
C ASN A 349 2.91 12.49 4.20
N LEU A 350 3.18 12.72 2.91
CA LEU A 350 4.31 13.54 2.47
C LEU A 350 4.27 14.95 3.08
N ILE A 351 3.08 15.56 3.16
CA ILE A 351 2.90 16.94 3.63
C ILE A 351 2.93 17.04 5.16
N ASN A 352 2.21 16.17 5.85
CA ASN A 352 1.91 16.31 7.29
C ASN A 352 2.41 15.16 8.17
N GLY A 353 3.00 14.11 7.59
CA GLY A 353 3.55 12.97 8.32
C GLY A 353 2.52 11.99 8.88
N LEU A 354 1.22 12.21 8.70
CA LEU A 354 0.20 11.29 9.22
C LEU A 354 0.28 9.93 8.51
N PRO A 355 0.16 8.79 9.23
CA PRO A 355 0.20 7.47 8.61
C PRO A 355 -0.93 7.24 7.63
N ILE A 356 -0.71 6.34 6.67
CA ILE A 356 -1.69 5.96 5.65
C ILE A 356 -2.80 5.11 6.31
N ALA A 357 -2.41 3.98 6.91
CA ALA A 357 -3.24 3.24 7.85
C ALA A 357 -2.95 3.74 9.27
N ARG A 358 -3.99 4.02 10.05
CA ARG A 358 -3.90 4.72 11.34
C ARG A 358 -4.50 3.88 12.46
N ALA A 359 -3.77 3.83 13.58
CA ALA A 359 -4.35 3.41 14.84
C ALA A 359 -5.45 4.39 15.26
N MET A 360 -6.48 3.90 15.95
CA MET A 360 -7.58 4.74 16.44
C MET A 360 -7.10 5.84 17.39
N LEU A 361 -5.97 5.64 18.08
CA LEU A 361 -5.33 6.66 18.92
C LEU A 361 -4.94 7.94 18.16
N ILE A 362 -4.71 7.84 16.84
CA ILE A 362 -4.38 9.00 15.99
C ILE A 362 -5.66 9.73 15.57
N THR A 363 -6.74 9.00 15.31
CA THR A 363 -7.98 9.55 14.75
C THR A 363 -8.96 10.02 15.81
N ASP A 364 -8.94 9.40 16.99
CA ASP A 364 -9.91 9.59 18.06
C ASP A 364 -9.20 9.84 19.41
N PRO A 365 -8.31 10.85 19.52
CA PRO A 365 -7.48 11.06 20.70
C PRO A 365 -8.29 11.47 21.95
N LEU A 366 -9.54 11.91 21.78
CA LEU A 366 -10.44 12.26 22.89
C LEU A 366 -11.18 11.05 23.46
N ASP A 367 -11.06 9.89 22.83
CA ASP A 367 -11.67 8.66 23.31
C ASP A 367 -10.74 7.96 24.31
N THR A 368 -10.84 8.33 25.58
CA THR A 368 -9.98 7.79 26.64
C THR A 368 -10.18 6.31 26.92
N SER A 369 -11.23 5.69 26.37
CA SER A 369 -11.47 4.25 26.52
C SER A 369 -10.45 3.41 25.75
N LEU A 370 -9.85 3.95 24.69
CA LEU A 370 -8.81 3.30 23.89
C LEU A 370 -7.50 3.05 24.66
N PHE A 371 -7.31 3.73 25.79
CA PHE A 371 -6.18 3.52 26.71
C PHE A 371 -6.53 2.63 27.92
N ASN A 372 -7.77 2.15 27.99
CA ASN A 372 -8.29 1.41 29.14
C ASN A 372 -9.19 0.27 28.65
N SER A 373 -10.52 0.39 28.76
CA SER A 373 -11.48 -0.67 28.51
C SER A 373 -11.50 -1.20 27.08
N ASN A 374 -11.01 -0.43 26.10
CA ASN A 374 -11.03 -0.77 24.67
C ASN A 374 -9.62 -0.88 24.07
N GLU A 375 -8.59 -1.09 24.90
CA GLU A 375 -7.20 -1.22 24.42
C GLU A 375 -7.01 -2.40 23.46
N SER A 376 -7.75 -3.51 23.63
CA SER A 376 -7.66 -4.72 22.79
C SER A 376 -8.15 -4.53 21.34
N PHE A 377 -8.73 -3.37 21.02
CA PHE A 377 -9.15 -3.04 19.66
C PHE A 377 -8.10 -2.22 18.91
N ILE A 378 -7.11 -1.63 19.59
CA ILE A 378 -6.12 -0.73 18.96
C ILE A 378 -5.13 -1.47 18.06
N ASP A 379 -4.97 -2.77 18.25
CA ASP A 379 -4.09 -3.67 17.52
C ASP A 379 -4.85 -4.64 16.59
N THR A 380 -6.18 -4.66 16.67
CA THR A 380 -7.07 -5.53 15.86
C THR A 380 -8.04 -4.77 14.96
N GLN A 381 -7.93 -3.43 14.91
CA GLN A 381 -8.70 -2.54 14.03
C GLN A 381 -7.83 -1.37 13.57
N TYR A 382 -8.10 -0.85 12.37
CA TYR A 382 -7.39 0.32 11.86
C TYR A 382 -8.25 1.17 10.95
N LEU A 383 -7.86 2.43 10.77
CA LEU A 383 -8.48 3.31 9.79
C LEU A 383 -7.59 3.53 8.58
N LEU A 384 -8.15 3.48 7.38
CA LEU A 384 -7.53 4.15 6.23
C LEU A 384 -7.86 5.64 6.30
N GLY A 385 -6.83 6.47 6.43
CA GLY A 385 -6.99 7.90 6.68
C GLY A 385 -7.76 8.15 7.98
N HIS A 386 -8.98 8.68 7.89
CA HIS A 386 -9.82 8.98 9.05
C HIS A 386 -11.24 8.38 8.97
N ASN A 387 -11.63 7.86 7.80
CA ASN A 387 -13.04 7.64 7.49
C ASN A 387 -13.43 6.18 7.27
N ILE A 388 -12.48 5.29 6.97
CA ILE A 388 -12.77 3.88 6.67
C ILE A 388 -12.15 3.02 7.77
N LEU A 389 -12.98 2.53 8.68
CA LEU A 389 -12.57 1.61 9.75
C LEU A 389 -12.64 0.18 9.22
N VAL A 390 -11.51 -0.53 9.28
CA VAL A 390 -11.39 -1.95 8.94
C VAL A 390 -11.15 -2.75 10.22
N CYS A 391 -11.88 -3.85 10.37
CA CYS A 391 -11.84 -4.69 11.56
C CYS A 391 -11.44 -6.13 11.18
N PRO A 392 -10.13 -6.44 11.01
CA PRO A 392 -9.63 -7.76 10.64
C PRO A 392 -9.93 -8.88 11.64
N ILE A 393 -10.40 -10.04 11.17
CA ILE A 393 -10.54 -11.24 12.02
C ILE A 393 -9.14 -11.83 12.22
N VAL A 394 -8.67 -11.88 13.46
CA VAL A 394 -7.30 -12.28 13.81
C VAL A 394 -7.21 -13.60 14.58
N ASP A 395 -8.34 -14.29 14.75
CA ASP A 395 -8.44 -15.58 15.43
C ASP A 395 -9.12 -16.63 14.50
N PRO A 396 -8.77 -17.92 14.62
CA PRO A 396 -9.34 -18.99 13.79
C PRO A 396 -10.82 -19.27 14.10
N GLN A 397 -11.56 -19.74 13.10
CA GLN A 397 -12.92 -20.28 13.23
C GLN A 397 -13.93 -19.30 13.84
N VAL A 398 -13.74 -18.00 13.58
CA VAL A 398 -14.61 -16.93 14.09
C VAL A 398 -15.79 -16.68 13.16
N TYR A 399 -17.00 -16.80 13.71
CA TYR A 399 -18.27 -16.55 13.01
C TYR A 399 -18.88 -15.20 13.34
N ASN A 400 -18.62 -14.68 14.54
CA ASN A 400 -18.99 -13.34 14.98
C ASN A 400 -17.80 -12.75 15.71
N ARG A 401 -17.52 -11.46 15.48
CA ARG A 401 -16.50 -10.73 16.24
C ARG A 401 -17.07 -9.49 16.89
N ASP A 402 -16.48 -9.13 18.01
CA ASP A 402 -16.70 -7.83 18.60
C ASP A 402 -15.95 -6.76 17.79
N VAL A 403 -16.62 -5.63 17.59
CA VAL A 403 -16.11 -4.45 16.88
C VAL A 403 -16.34 -3.24 17.76
N TYR A 404 -15.28 -2.50 18.03
CA TYR A 404 -15.39 -1.21 18.70
C TYR A 404 -15.52 -0.08 17.67
N LEU A 405 -16.57 0.72 17.80
CA LEU A 405 -16.77 1.91 16.97
C LEU A 405 -16.32 3.15 17.76
N PRO A 406 -15.20 3.80 17.41
CA PRO A 406 -14.60 4.82 18.26
C PRO A 406 -15.36 6.15 18.24
N GLY A 407 -15.17 6.92 19.30
CA GLY A 407 -15.69 8.28 19.44
C GLY A 407 -17.21 8.37 19.57
N THR A 408 -17.77 9.55 19.38
CA THR A 408 -19.23 9.78 19.47
C THR A 408 -19.91 9.88 18.09
N ASP A 409 -19.11 9.77 17.02
CA ASP A 409 -19.59 9.82 15.65
C ASP A 409 -20.58 8.67 15.37
N LEU A 410 -21.44 8.88 14.37
CA LEU A 410 -22.19 7.79 13.76
C LEU A 410 -21.26 6.99 12.85
N TRP A 411 -21.54 5.69 12.69
CA TRP A 411 -20.78 4.79 11.84
C TRP A 411 -21.72 3.99 10.96
N TYR A 412 -21.52 4.07 9.65
CA TYR A 412 -22.29 3.33 8.67
C TYR A 412 -21.58 2.01 8.36
N PRO A 413 -22.28 0.86 8.36
CA PRO A 413 -21.77 -0.32 7.68
C PRO A 413 -21.38 0.08 6.26
N SER A 414 -20.17 -0.30 5.82
CA SER A 414 -19.69 0.12 4.51
C SER A 414 -20.62 -0.42 3.43
N ASN A 415 -21.13 0.49 2.61
CA ASN A 415 -21.88 0.17 1.40
C ASN A 415 -20.98 0.16 0.16
N LEU A 416 -19.67 0.42 0.28
CA LEU A 416 -18.73 0.35 -0.84
C LEU A 416 -18.49 -1.12 -1.24
N ARG A 417 -18.59 -1.41 -2.53
CA ARG A 417 -18.53 -2.74 -3.13
C ARG A 417 -17.67 -2.71 -4.40
N VAL A 418 -17.50 -3.86 -5.04
CA VAL A 418 -16.98 -3.95 -6.41
C VAL A 418 -18.15 -4.22 -7.35
N ASP A 419 -18.01 -3.89 -8.64
CA ASP A 419 -19.07 -4.10 -9.64
C ASP A 419 -19.12 -5.57 -10.07
N ASN A 420 -19.62 -6.40 -9.15
CA ASN A 420 -19.85 -7.82 -9.40
C ASN A 420 -21.21 -8.32 -8.89
N GLN A 421 -22.05 -7.43 -8.36
CA GLN A 421 -23.38 -7.79 -7.84
C GLN A 421 -24.53 -7.24 -8.70
N ASN A 422 -24.25 -6.71 -9.91
CA ASN A 422 -25.25 -6.14 -10.82
C ASN A 422 -26.18 -5.13 -10.10
N PHE A 423 -25.61 -4.11 -9.44
CA PHE A 423 -26.35 -3.07 -8.69
C PHE A 423 -27.22 -2.12 -9.56
N GLY A 424 -27.44 -2.48 -10.82
CA GLY A 424 -28.16 -1.71 -11.83
C GLY A 424 -27.25 -1.14 -12.92
N PRO A 425 -27.83 -0.54 -13.98
CA PRO A 425 -27.08 0.05 -15.08
C PRO A 425 -26.49 1.44 -14.77
N ASP A 426 -26.71 1.97 -13.55
CA ASP A 426 -26.23 3.30 -13.17
C ASP A 426 -24.70 3.29 -13.08
N PRO A 427 -24.01 4.05 -13.95
CA PRO A 427 -22.55 4.05 -14.00
C PRO A 427 -21.91 4.66 -12.73
N ILE A 428 -22.63 5.46 -11.96
CA ILE A 428 -22.17 6.09 -10.72
C ILE A 428 -22.31 5.12 -9.55
N LEU A 429 -23.40 4.35 -9.51
CA LEU A 429 -23.77 3.54 -8.34
C LEU A 429 -23.43 2.05 -8.45
N LYS A 430 -22.79 1.62 -9.55
CA LYS A 430 -22.38 0.22 -9.80
C LYS A 430 -21.39 -0.36 -8.78
N HIS A 431 -20.72 0.48 -8.00
CA HIS A 431 -19.75 0.07 -6.98
C HIS A 431 -20.24 0.25 -5.54
N ALA A 432 -21.54 0.43 -5.33
CA ALA A 432 -22.08 0.60 -3.99
C ALA A 432 -23.40 -0.15 -3.81
N ALA A 433 -23.60 -0.70 -2.61
CA ALA A 433 -24.88 -1.14 -2.09
C ALA A 433 -25.66 0.05 -1.50
N ASP A 434 -26.88 -0.20 -1.03
CA ASP A 434 -27.66 0.81 -0.32
C ASP A 434 -27.03 1.15 1.05
N LEU A 435 -27.17 2.41 1.48
CA LEU A 435 -26.65 2.84 2.77
C LEU A 435 -27.56 2.40 3.91
N GLU A 436 -27.03 1.55 4.80
CA GLU A 436 -27.74 1.06 5.97
C GLU A 436 -27.83 2.09 7.11
N GLN A 437 -28.65 1.79 8.12
CA GLN A 437 -28.80 2.63 9.30
C GLN A 437 -27.46 2.75 10.06
N PRO A 438 -27.11 3.95 10.57
CA PRO A 438 -25.87 4.14 11.29
C PRO A 438 -25.93 3.52 12.69
N VAL A 439 -24.76 3.16 13.18
CA VAL A 439 -24.52 2.74 14.54
C VAL A 439 -23.80 3.88 15.27
N LYS A 440 -24.34 4.35 16.39
CA LYS A 440 -23.65 5.30 17.30
C LYS A 440 -22.29 4.74 17.73
N GLY A 441 -21.26 5.57 17.75
CA GLY A 441 -19.94 5.24 18.30
C GLY A 441 -19.93 5.15 19.83
N GLY A 442 -18.76 4.82 20.38
CA GLY A 442 -18.51 4.69 21.81
C GLY A 442 -19.05 3.37 22.38
N ARG A 443 -19.30 2.39 21.51
CA ARG A 443 -19.84 1.09 21.90
C ARG A 443 -19.20 -0.04 21.11
N ILE A 444 -19.24 -1.21 21.73
CA ILE A 444 -18.89 -2.48 21.11
C ILE A 444 -20.17 -3.06 20.50
N ILE A 445 -20.05 -3.59 19.28
CA ILE A 445 -21.11 -4.33 18.60
C ILE A 445 -20.61 -5.72 18.22
N SER A 446 -21.51 -6.69 18.19
CA SER A 446 -21.22 -8.01 17.62
C SER A 446 -21.53 -8.00 16.13
N TYR A 447 -20.61 -8.51 15.31
CA TYR A 447 -20.72 -8.49 13.86
C TYR A 447 -20.51 -9.90 13.27
N GLY A 448 -21.44 -10.36 12.44
CA GLY A 448 -21.36 -11.64 11.75
C GLY A 448 -20.33 -11.63 10.63
N CYS A 449 -19.34 -12.51 10.70
CA CYS A 449 -18.21 -12.60 9.76
C CYS A 449 -17.92 -14.05 9.33
N SER A 450 -18.99 -14.84 9.16
CA SER A 450 -18.95 -16.27 8.84
C SER A 450 -18.36 -16.54 7.46
N LEU A 451 -17.25 -17.29 7.42
CA LEU A 451 -16.70 -17.79 6.15
C LEU A 451 -17.59 -18.85 5.49
N PRO A 452 -18.15 -19.83 6.23
CA PRO A 452 -19.09 -20.78 5.62
C PRO A 452 -20.30 -20.14 4.95
N ALA A 453 -20.77 -18.99 5.47
CA ALA A 453 -21.81 -18.23 4.81
C ALA A 453 -21.37 -17.68 3.45
N ALA A 454 -20.09 -17.29 3.30
CA ALA A 454 -19.52 -16.74 2.08
C ALA A 454 -19.12 -17.79 1.02
N PHE A 455 -18.94 -19.06 1.41
CA PHE A 455 -18.57 -20.12 0.47
C PHE A 455 -19.59 -20.32 -0.66
N ASN A 456 -20.88 -20.28 -0.32
CA ASN A 456 -21.97 -20.54 -1.26
C ASN A 456 -22.77 -19.28 -1.65
N ARG A 457 -22.47 -18.14 -1.02
CA ARG A 457 -23.21 -16.88 -1.20
C ARG A 457 -22.24 -15.73 -1.47
N PRO A 458 -21.96 -15.40 -2.75
CA PRO A 458 -21.05 -14.33 -3.11
C PRO A 458 -21.42 -12.96 -2.51
N ASP A 459 -22.70 -12.72 -2.24
CA ASP A 459 -23.21 -11.52 -1.55
C ASP A 459 -22.71 -11.40 -0.10
N GLN A 460 -22.25 -12.50 0.52
CA GLN A 460 -21.72 -12.51 1.88
C GLN A 460 -20.20 -12.25 1.95
N VAL A 461 -19.49 -12.32 0.82
CA VAL A 461 -18.04 -12.06 0.75
C VAL A 461 -17.65 -10.67 1.32
N PRO A 462 -18.37 -9.57 1.05
CA PRO A 462 -18.06 -8.26 1.64
C PRO A 462 -18.10 -8.23 3.17
N PHE A 463 -18.82 -9.16 3.80
CA PHE A 463 -19.11 -9.18 5.23
C PHE A 463 -18.16 -10.10 6.03
N ILE A 464 -17.21 -10.78 5.39
CA ILE A 464 -16.24 -11.61 6.13
C ILE A 464 -15.20 -10.78 6.89
N THR A 465 -15.11 -9.48 6.63
CA THR A 465 -14.32 -8.52 7.40
C THR A 465 -15.16 -7.26 7.59
N PRO A 466 -15.56 -6.91 8.82
CA PRO A 466 -16.34 -5.70 9.06
C PRO A 466 -15.58 -4.46 8.59
N VAL A 467 -16.28 -3.63 7.81
CA VAL A 467 -15.80 -2.32 7.38
C VAL A 467 -16.88 -1.28 7.66
N TYR A 468 -16.52 -0.18 8.29
CA TYR A 468 -17.43 0.92 8.61
C TYR A 468 -16.92 2.24 8.04
N ILE A 469 -17.86 3.07 7.62
CA ILE A 469 -17.62 4.44 7.16
C ILE A 469 -18.04 5.42 8.23
N ARG A 470 -17.15 6.35 8.58
CA ARG A 470 -17.43 7.37 9.59
C ARG A 470 -18.54 8.31 9.09
N GLY A 471 -19.69 8.28 9.77
CA GLY A 471 -20.87 9.08 9.52
C GLY A 471 -20.79 10.53 10.02
N ALA A 472 -19.57 11.04 10.14
CA ALA A 472 -19.31 12.43 10.48
C ALA A 472 -19.15 13.29 9.21
N GLY A 473 -19.74 12.90 8.07
CA GLY A 473 -19.58 13.59 6.80
C GLY A 473 -18.41 13.08 5.95
N ALA A 474 -18.10 11.78 5.96
CA ALA A 474 -17.05 11.22 5.11
C ALA A 474 -17.27 11.55 3.62
N ILE A 475 -16.18 11.82 2.91
CA ILE A 475 -16.12 11.98 1.45
C ILE A 475 -15.08 10.97 0.95
N ILE A 476 -15.48 10.09 0.03
CA ILE A 476 -14.65 8.95 -0.40
C ILE A 476 -14.71 8.82 -1.93
N PRO A 477 -13.61 9.06 -2.66
CA PRO A 477 -13.51 8.71 -4.08
C PRO A 477 -13.37 7.19 -4.25
N GLN A 478 -14.13 6.64 -5.20
CA GLN A 478 -14.05 5.26 -5.62
C GLN A 478 -13.91 5.19 -7.14
N LEU A 479 -12.96 4.39 -7.61
CA LEU A 479 -12.64 4.17 -9.01
C LEU A 479 -13.24 2.86 -9.53
N ASP A 480 -13.30 2.75 -10.86
CA ASP A 480 -13.53 1.47 -11.50
C ASP A 480 -12.35 0.53 -11.30
N VAL A 481 -12.66 -0.76 -11.18
CA VAL A 481 -11.66 -1.82 -11.01
C VAL A 481 -10.82 -1.97 -12.28
N ARG A 482 -9.51 -2.07 -12.10
CA ARG A 482 -8.51 -2.31 -13.14
C ARG A 482 -7.53 -3.41 -12.75
N GLN A 483 -6.90 -4.06 -13.72
CA GLN A 483 -5.89 -5.09 -13.58
C GLN A 483 -4.56 -4.54 -13.07
N PHE A 484 -4.21 -3.31 -13.48
CA PHE A 484 -3.00 -2.60 -13.04
C PHE A 484 -3.20 -1.08 -13.11
N ILE A 485 -2.40 -0.32 -12.37
CA ILE A 485 -2.40 1.16 -12.44
C ILE A 485 -1.88 1.57 -13.83
N GLY A 486 -2.67 2.33 -14.60
CA GLY A 486 -2.36 2.63 -15.99
C GLY A 486 -3.30 1.98 -17.00
N GLU A 487 -4.04 0.95 -16.61
CA GLU A 487 -4.90 0.21 -17.54
C GLU A 487 -6.08 1.05 -18.02
N ASN A 488 -6.18 1.24 -19.33
CA ASN A 488 -7.26 1.98 -19.99
C ASN A 488 -7.47 3.38 -19.42
N ASP A 489 -6.39 4.08 -19.00
CA ASP A 489 -6.44 5.34 -18.26
C ASP A 489 -7.34 6.42 -18.90
N LEU A 490 -8.59 6.34 -18.47
CA LEU A 490 -9.62 7.32 -18.15
C LEU A 490 -10.46 6.57 -17.12
N ASN A 491 -10.34 6.93 -15.85
CA ASN A 491 -11.00 6.21 -14.75
C ASN A 491 -11.56 7.24 -13.77
N PRO A 492 -12.68 7.91 -14.14
CA PRO A 492 -13.24 8.98 -13.35
C PRO A 492 -13.78 8.46 -12.01
N PRO A 493 -13.39 9.06 -10.87
CA PRO A 493 -13.91 8.63 -9.59
C PRO A 493 -15.39 8.98 -9.41
N THR A 494 -16.15 8.05 -8.87
CA THR A 494 -17.38 8.37 -8.14
C THR A 494 -17.01 8.87 -6.75
N ILE A 495 -17.45 10.08 -6.39
CA ILE A 495 -17.18 10.68 -5.09
C ILE A 495 -18.40 10.47 -4.19
N HIS A 496 -18.27 9.60 -3.20
CA HIS A 496 -19.32 9.30 -2.25
C HIS A 496 -19.33 10.30 -1.09
N PHE A 497 -20.47 10.96 -0.86
CA PHE A 497 -20.69 11.88 0.26
C PHE A 497 -21.64 11.24 1.28
N TYR A 498 -21.12 10.88 2.44
CA TYR A 498 -21.90 10.28 3.54
C TYR A 498 -22.54 11.35 4.41
N PRO A 499 -23.72 11.09 5.01
CA PRO A 499 -24.36 12.03 5.93
C PRO A 499 -23.44 12.46 7.08
N GLY A 500 -23.67 13.66 7.59
CA GLY A 500 -22.98 14.20 8.75
C GLY A 500 -22.71 15.71 8.64
N GLY A 501 -21.89 16.22 9.57
CA GLY A 501 -21.58 17.63 9.70
C GLY A 501 -20.52 18.14 8.72
N LYS A 502 -19.89 19.26 9.08
CA LYS A 502 -18.88 19.93 8.27
C LYS A 502 -17.61 19.09 8.10
N LYS A 503 -17.26 18.73 6.86
CA LYS A 503 -16.01 18.01 6.53
C LYS A 503 -15.40 18.49 5.23
N SER A 504 -14.12 18.16 5.06
CA SER A 504 -13.36 18.42 3.83
C SER A 504 -12.52 17.21 3.44
N TYR A 505 -12.37 17.01 2.14
CA TYR A 505 -11.47 16.03 1.54
C TYR A 505 -10.66 16.70 0.43
N SER A 506 -9.43 16.25 0.23
CA SER A 506 -8.54 16.74 -0.83
C SER A 506 -8.07 15.53 -1.61
N MET A 507 -8.49 15.44 -2.86
CA MET A 507 -8.02 14.43 -3.80
C MET A 507 -6.85 15.00 -4.60
N TYR A 508 -5.74 14.29 -4.66
CA TYR A 508 -4.52 14.72 -5.31
C TYR A 508 -4.27 13.89 -6.59
N LEU A 509 -4.00 14.59 -7.68
CA LEU A 509 -3.77 14.01 -8.99
C LEU A 509 -2.46 14.56 -9.54
N ASP A 510 -1.58 13.68 -9.98
CA ASP A 510 -0.33 13.98 -10.67
C ASP A 510 0.01 12.82 -11.63
N ASP A 511 1.21 12.82 -12.21
CA ASP A 511 1.64 11.77 -13.14
C ASP A 511 1.94 10.41 -12.50
N GLY A 512 1.91 10.30 -11.16
CA GLY A 512 2.22 9.08 -10.40
C GLY A 512 3.70 8.65 -10.42
N VAL A 513 4.55 9.24 -11.27
CA VAL A 513 5.89 8.73 -11.63
C VAL A 513 7.00 9.70 -11.26
N SER A 514 6.82 11.01 -11.47
CA SER A 514 7.87 12.00 -11.27
C SER A 514 7.95 12.51 -9.84
N LYS A 515 9.09 13.12 -9.48
CA LYS A 515 9.26 13.80 -8.19
C LYS A 515 8.71 15.24 -8.20
N ASP A 516 8.21 15.74 -9.33
CA ASP A 516 7.93 17.18 -9.48
C ASP A 516 6.76 17.67 -8.62
N SER A 517 5.78 16.80 -8.33
CA SER A 517 4.65 17.12 -7.45
C SER A 517 5.03 17.19 -5.97
N ALA A 518 6.26 16.78 -5.61
CA ALA A 518 6.76 16.85 -4.24
C ALA A 518 7.34 18.25 -3.93
N PRO A 519 6.98 18.88 -2.80
CA PRO A 519 7.59 20.15 -2.37
C PRO A 519 9.11 20.04 -2.18
N ASN A 520 9.87 21.03 -2.68
CA ASN A 520 11.34 21.05 -2.49
C ASN A 520 11.77 21.26 -1.02
N ASN A 521 10.89 21.84 -0.18
CA ASN A 521 11.16 22.21 1.21
C ASN A 521 10.25 21.43 2.18
N LEU A 522 10.12 20.12 1.99
CA LEU A 522 9.41 19.26 2.93
C LEU A 522 9.97 19.43 4.36
N PRO A 523 9.19 19.11 5.42
CA PRO A 523 9.63 19.28 6.82
C PRO A 523 11.01 18.67 7.11
N GLN A 524 11.38 17.62 6.36
CA GLN A 524 12.71 17.01 6.38
C GLN A 524 13.89 17.93 5.99
N TYR A 525 13.62 19.09 5.37
CA TYR A 525 14.58 20.02 4.78
C TYR A 525 14.46 21.47 5.29
N LYS A 526 14.01 21.68 6.55
CA LYS A 526 14.11 22.99 7.26
C LYS A 526 12.96 23.97 6.91
N TYR A 527 11.74 23.65 7.36
CA TYR A 527 10.50 24.48 7.36
C TYR A 527 10.32 25.60 6.29
N GLN A 528 9.46 25.34 5.31
CA GLN A 528 8.37 26.25 4.91
C GLN A 528 7.12 25.37 4.71
N ASP A 529 5.92 25.92 4.90
CA ASP A 529 4.67 25.20 4.61
C ASP A 529 4.77 24.54 3.21
N PRO A 530 4.76 23.19 3.11
CA PRO A 530 4.94 22.49 1.84
C PRO A 530 3.90 22.91 0.80
N ALA A 531 2.72 23.36 1.26
CA ALA A 531 1.67 23.97 0.44
C ALA A 531 2.05 25.35 -0.13
N LYS A 532 3.28 25.85 0.05
CA LYS A 532 3.80 27.10 -0.54
C LYS A 532 4.84 26.90 -1.64
N SER A 533 5.23 25.66 -1.95
CA SER A 533 6.14 25.38 -3.07
C SER A 533 5.50 25.76 -4.42
N LYS A 534 5.95 26.87 -5.03
CA LYS A 534 5.44 27.31 -6.35
C LYS A 534 5.75 26.31 -7.46
N LYS A 535 6.91 25.62 -7.39
CA LYS A 535 7.29 24.60 -8.38
C LYS A 535 6.32 23.42 -8.32
N ALA A 536 6.14 22.82 -7.13
CA ALA A 536 5.35 21.60 -6.99
C ALA A 536 3.89 21.78 -7.44
N LYS A 537 3.29 22.94 -7.15
CA LYS A 537 1.92 23.29 -7.57
C LYS A 537 1.69 23.26 -9.08
N GLY A 538 2.75 23.39 -9.87
CA GLY A 538 2.69 23.27 -11.32
C GLY A 538 2.57 21.83 -11.83
N PHE A 539 2.66 20.82 -10.96
CA PHE A 539 2.73 19.41 -11.35
C PHE A 539 1.70 18.51 -10.67
N TYR A 540 0.76 19.10 -9.92
CA TYR A 540 -0.38 18.37 -9.40
C TYR A 540 -1.67 19.21 -9.47
N ARG A 541 -2.80 18.52 -9.39
CA ARG A 541 -4.13 19.10 -9.19
C ARG A 541 -4.63 18.65 -7.81
N GLU A 542 -5.05 19.60 -6.98
CA GLU A 542 -5.83 19.32 -5.78
C GLU A 542 -7.30 19.55 -6.12
N VAL A 543 -8.13 18.53 -5.95
CA VAL A 543 -9.59 18.66 -5.98
C VAL A 543 -10.08 18.71 -4.55
N LYS A 544 -10.44 19.90 -4.09
CA LYS A 544 -10.93 20.12 -2.73
C LYS A 544 -12.44 20.03 -2.73
N MET A 545 -12.95 19.14 -1.88
CA MET A 545 -14.38 18.96 -1.69
C MET A 545 -14.72 19.21 -0.24
N THR A 546 -15.84 19.87 0.00
CA THR A 546 -16.40 20.00 1.35
C THR A 546 -17.86 19.63 1.35
N GLN A 547 -18.35 19.26 2.53
CA GLN A 547 -19.78 19.22 2.79
C GLN A 547 -20.09 19.88 4.11
N GLU A 548 -21.28 20.45 4.20
CA GLU A 548 -21.85 21.01 5.42
C GLU A 548 -23.37 20.78 5.40
N SER A 549 -23.90 20.28 6.52
CA SER A 549 -25.33 20.01 6.68
C SER A 549 -25.90 20.88 7.78
N THR A 550 -27.08 21.43 7.52
CA THR A 550 -27.93 22.15 8.47
C THR A 550 -29.22 21.34 8.68
N SER A 551 -30.11 21.82 9.54
CA SER A 551 -31.41 21.17 9.76
C SER A 551 -32.34 21.18 8.54
N THR A 552 -32.06 21.96 7.50
CA THR A 552 -32.94 22.13 6.33
C THR A 552 -32.25 21.93 4.98
N ALA A 553 -30.91 21.95 4.95
CA ALA A 553 -30.15 21.87 3.71
C ALA A 553 -28.77 21.24 3.91
N ARG A 554 -28.28 20.59 2.86
CA ARG A 554 -26.91 20.12 2.71
C ARG A 554 -26.23 20.86 1.57
N THR A 555 -25.04 21.38 1.81
CA THR A 555 -24.24 22.09 0.81
C THR A 555 -22.96 21.33 0.58
N LEU A 556 -22.71 20.97 -0.67
CA LEU A 556 -21.44 20.39 -1.12
C LEU A 556 -20.68 21.46 -1.88
N THR A 557 -19.37 21.56 -1.71
CA THR A 557 -18.55 22.45 -2.54
C THR A 557 -17.42 21.69 -3.19
N ILE A 558 -17.05 22.12 -4.40
CA ILE A 558 -15.89 21.63 -5.13
C ILE A 558 -15.09 22.80 -5.73
N ARG A 559 -13.77 22.71 -5.66
CA ARG A 559 -12.83 23.68 -6.25
C ARG A 559 -11.48 23.04 -6.53
N HIS A 560 -10.64 23.73 -7.31
CA HIS A 560 -9.24 23.35 -7.52
C HIS A 560 -8.29 24.34 -6.84
N PRO A 561 -7.91 24.14 -5.56
CA PRO A 561 -6.95 25.02 -4.92
C PRO A 561 -5.64 25.13 -5.70
N TRP A 562 -5.21 24.02 -6.30
CA TRP A 562 -4.08 23.94 -7.21
C TRP A 562 -4.51 23.19 -8.47
N ASN A 563 -4.14 23.71 -9.64
CA ASN A 563 -4.58 23.18 -10.93
C ASN A 563 -3.43 23.14 -11.96
N GLY A 564 -2.22 22.80 -11.53
CA GLY A 564 -1.04 22.77 -12.43
C GLY A 564 -0.97 21.53 -13.31
N PHE A 565 -1.66 20.45 -12.93
CA PHE A 565 -1.70 19.20 -13.68
C PHE A 565 -2.99 19.08 -14.51
N ASP A 566 -2.84 18.68 -15.77
CA ASP A 566 -3.97 18.30 -16.61
C ASP A 566 -4.41 16.88 -16.27
N ALA A 567 -5.48 16.79 -15.49
CA ALA A 567 -6.05 15.51 -15.08
C ALA A 567 -7.10 14.95 -16.04
N LYS A 568 -7.31 15.53 -17.24
CA LYS A 568 -8.38 15.12 -18.16
C LYS A 568 -8.30 13.64 -18.53
N SER A 569 -7.11 13.10 -18.75
CA SER A 569 -6.91 11.67 -19.02
C SER A 569 -7.20 10.76 -17.82
N THR A 570 -7.35 11.31 -16.61
CA THR A 570 -7.64 10.53 -15.41
C THR A 570 -9.09 10.69 -14.98
N VAL A 571 -9.57 11.94 -14.84
CA VAL A 571 -10.91 12.24 -14.31
C VAL A 571 -11.95 12.53 -15.40
N GLY A 572 -11.55 12.68 -16.66
CA GLY A 572 -12.45 13.04 -17.75
C GLY A 572 -12.98 14.47 -17.62
N ASP A 573 -14.21 14.67 -18.11
CA ASP A 573 -14.85 15.98 -18.22
C ASP A 573 -15.92 16.24 -17.14
N ILE A 574 -16.24 15.24 -16.30
CA ILE A 574 -17.33 15.31 -15.31
C ILE A 574 -16.86 14.73 -13.98
N TYR A 575 -17.11 15.46 -12.88
CA TYR A 575 -17.08 14.91 -11.53
C TYR A 575 -18.45 14.32 -11.19
N ASN A 576 -18.46 13.03 -10.81
CA ASN A 576 -19.66 12.31 -10.42
C ASN A 576 -19.76 12.23 -8.90
N PHE A 577 -20.85 12.73 -8.31
CA PHE A 577 -21.10 12.65 -6.88
C PHE A 577 -22.22 11.64 -6.59
N ALA A 578 -22.01 10.81 -5.58
CA ALA A 578 -23.03 9.96 -4.98
C ALA A 578 -23.32 10.46 -3.56
N VAL A 579 -24.41 11.22 -3.40
CA VAL A 579 -24.78 11.87 -2.15
C VAL A 579 -25.77 10.99 -1.41
N TRP A 580 -25.26 10.24 -0.43
CA TRP A 580 -26.05 9.26 0.30
C TRP A 580 -26.94 9.88 1.35
N THR A 581 -28.12 9.27 1.52
CA THR A 581 -29.03 9.42 2.65
C THR A 581 -29.42 8.05 3.16
N VAL A 582 -29.89 7.97 4.40
CA VAL A 582 -30.38 6.72 4.94
C VAL A 582 -31.84 6.54 4.58
N LYS A 583 -32.21 5.37 4.07
CA LYS A 583 -33.60 5.07 3.73
C LYS A 583 -34.49 5.17 4.96
N THR A 584 -35.50 6.04 4.90
CA THR A 584 -36.59 6.10 5.86
C THR A 584 -37.83 5.51 5.21
N GLY A 585 -38.61 4.70 5.93
CA GLY A 585 -39.78 3.98 5.38
C GLY A 585 -40.98 4.85 5.00
N GLY A 586 -40.77 6.15 4.72
CA GLY A 586 -41.81 7.14 4.39
C GLY A 586 -41.89 7.48 2.90
N ALA A 587 -42.73 8.46 2.56
CA ALA A 587 -42.82 8.98 1.21
C ALA A 587 -41.47 9.56 0.75
N ALA A 588 -41.16 9.41 -0.54
CA ALA A 588 -39.92 9.94 -1.11
C ALA A 588 -39.83 11.45 -0.87
N PRO A 589 -38.71 11.95 -0.32
CA PRO A 589 -38.55 13.38 -0.07
C PRO A 589 -38.61 14.17 -1.38
N GLN A 590 -39.18 15.37 -1.32
CA GLN A 590 -39.08 16.35 -2.40
C GLN A 590 -37.67 16.95 -2.37
N VAL A 591 -36.77 16.41 -3.19
CA VAL A 591 -35.39 16.86 -3.28
C VAL A 591 -35.30 18.04 -4.25
N GLN A 592 -34.75 19.16 -3.79
CA GLN A 592 -34.41 20.27 -4.68
C GLN A 592 -32.90 20.47 -4.68
N VAL A 593 -32.34 20.63 -5.88
CA VAL A 593 -30.90 20.88 -6.08
C VAL A 593 -30.73 22.18 -6.84
N SER A 594 -29.82 23.04 -6.36
CA SER A 594 -29.38 24.22 -7.10
C SER A 594 -27.86 24.30 -7.10
N PHE A 595 -27.31 24.81 -8.21
CA PHE A 595 -25.88 25.04 -8.38
C PHE A 595 -25.59 26.52 -8.25
N GLN A 596 -24.61 26.88 -7.41
CA GLN A 596 -24.30 28.26 -7.08
C GLN A 596 -22.79 28.51 -7.12
N ASP A 597 -22.40 29.74 -7.46
CA ASP A 597 -21.03 30.23 -7.29
C ASP A 597 -20.74 30.61 -5.83
N GLU A 598 -19.52 31.10 -5.56
CA GLU A 598 -19.13 31.50 -4.20
C GLU A 598 -19.93 32.68 -3.62
N ASN A 599 -20.65 33.44 -4.45
CA ASN A 599 -21.48 34.56 -4.05
C ASN A 599 -22.96 34.14 -3.90
N GLY A 600 -23.27 32.85 -4.07
CA GLY A 600 -24.63 32.32 -4.01
C GLY A 600 -25.46 32.59 -5.27
N LYS A 601 -24.84 33.05 -6.37
CA LYS A 601 -25.53 33.26 -7.64
C LYS A 601 -25.68 31.93 -8.36
N THR A 602 -26.85 31.70 -8.95
CA THR A 602 -27.13 30.49 -9.74
C THR A 602 -26.14 30.34 -10.89
N VAL A 603 -25.60 29.13 -11.04
CA VAL A 603 -24.80 28.70 -12.19
C VAL A 603 -25.71 27.86 -13.09
N ASP A 604 -25.87 28.28 -14.34
CA ASP A 604 -26.72 27.62 -15.34
C ASP A 604 -25.84 27.05 -16.46
N ASP A 605 -25.80 25.71 -16.56
CA ASP A 605 -25.10 24.96 -17.60
C ASP A 605 -25.87 23.66 -17.85
N ALA A 606 -26.17 23.36 -19.12
CA ALA A 606 -27.00 22.21 -19.49
C ALA A 606 -26.41 20.84 -19.11
N ARG A 607 -25.12 20.77 -18.77
CA ARG A 607 -24.43 19.54 -18.34
C ARG A 607 -24.45 19.35 -16.83
N LEU A 608 -24.84 20.37 -16.05
CA LEU A 608 -25.14 20.21 -14.63
C LEU A 608 -26.42 19.40 -14.51
N SER A 609 -26.33 18.21 -13.92
CA SER A 609 -27.48 17.32 -13.79
C SER A 609 -27.51 16.66 -12.42
N HIS A 610 -28.70 16.25 -12.01
CA HIS A 610 -28.89 15.48 -10.79
C HIS A 610 -30.06 14.49 -10.96
N ASN A 611 -30.00 13.38 -10.24
CA ASN A 611 -31.08 12.40 -10.19
C ASN A 611 -31.16 11.79 -8.79
N TYR A 612 -32.34 11.81 -8.17
CA TYR A 612 -32.54 11.18 -6.87
C TYR A 612 -33.19 9.82 -7.04
N ASP A 613 -32.47 8.76 -6.69
CA ASP A 613 -33.02 7.41 -6.58
C ASP A 613 -33.57 7.19 -5.17
N SER A 614 -34.88 7.33 -5.01
CA SER A 614 -35.56 7.09 -3.73
C SER A 614 -35.58 5.64 -3.29
N ASN A 615 -35.39 4.67 -4.21
CA ASN A 615 -35.35 3.26 -3.85
C ASN A 615 -34.06 2.92 -3.10
N ARG A 616 -32.96 3.56 -3.53
CA ARG A 616 -31.61 3.41 -3.00
C ARG A 616 -31.20 4.45 -1.96
N GLY A 617 -31.92 5.58 -1.89
CA GLY A 617 -31.63 6.67 -0.95
C GLY A 617 -30.39 7.48 -1.33
N VAL A 618 -30.17 7.72 -2.62
CA VAL A 618 -28.96 8.41 -3.11
C VAL A 618 -29.29 9.43 -4.19
N LEU A 619 -28.70 10.61 -4.07
CA LEU A 619 -28.73 11.66 -5.09
C LEU A 619 -27.43 11.59 -5.89
N THR A 620 -27.53 11.32 -7.19
CA THR A 620 -26.40 11.46 -8.10
C THR A 620 -26.33 12.90 -8.62
N VAL A 621 -25.13 13.46 -8.71
CA VAL A 621 -24.90 14.83 -9.21
C VAL A 621 -23.70 14.82 -10.14
N ASN A 622 -23.82 15.47 -11.30
CA ASN A 622 -22.75 15.62 -12.27
C ASN A 622 -22.32 17.09 -12.34
N VAL A 623 -21.02 17.33 -12.15
CA VAL A 623 -20.42 18.67 -12.24
C VAL A 623 -19.34 18.67 -13.31
N PRO A 624 -19.50 19.41 -14.42
CA PRO A 624 -18.46 19.56 -15.43
C PRO A 624 -17.16 20.10 -14.82
N VAL A 625 -16.04 19.45 -15.13
CA VAL A 625 -14.72 19.78 -14.59
C VAL A 625 -14.32 21.22 -14.93
N GLU A 626 -14.69 21.71 -16.12
CA GLU A 626 -14.40 23.06 -16.59
C GLU A 626 -15.12 24.18 -15.81
N LEU A 627 -16.23 23.87 -15.15
CA LEU A 627 -16.94 24.83 -14.30
C LEU A 627 -16.30 24.97 -12.92
N VAL A 628 -15.45 24.01 -12.52
CA VAL A 628 -14.82 24.02 -11.21
C VAL A 628 -13.69 25.05 -11.19
N PRO A 629 -13.78 26.12 -10.37
CA PRO A 629 -12.83 27.21 -10.43
C PRO A 629 -11.48 26.84 -9.81
N SER A 630 -10.40 27.37 -10.39
CA SER A 630 -9.06 27.35 -9.81
C SER A 630 -8.75 28.66 -9.07
N LEU A 631 -7.97 28.60 -7.99
CA LEU A 631 -7.56 29.80 -7.24
C LEU A 631 -6.57 30.69 -8.01
N ASP A 632 -5.79 30.14 -8.97
CA ASP A 632 -4.70 30.87 -9.65
C ASP A 632 -5.07 31.52 -11.01
N HIS A 633 -6.21 31.17 -11.62
CA HIS A 633 -6.61 31.74 -12.92
C HIS A 633 -8.06 32.28 -12.93
N PRO A 634 -8.32 33.50 -13.45
CA PRO A 634 -9.66 34.01 -13.69
C PRO A 634 -10.31 33.30 -14.90
N ALA A 635 -11.63 33.15 -14.81
CA ALA A 635 -12.57 32.59 -15.79
C ALA A 635 -12.08 32.41 -17.24
N THR A 636 -12.19 31.18 -17.76
CA THR A 636 -12.47 30.94 -19.19
C THR A 636 -13.96 30.70 -19.35
N THR A 637 -14.77 31.76 -19.34
CA THR A 637 -16.11 31.73 -19.92
C THR A 637 -16.18 32.75 -21.04
N ASN A 638 -15.94 32.28 -22.26
CA ASN A 638 -16.47 32.92 -23.47
C ASN A 638 -17.98 32.66 -23.49
N GLY A 639 -18.73 33.42 -22.70
CA GLY A 639 -20.17 33.58 -22.81
C GLY A 639 -20.46 35.00 -23.29
N THR A 640 -20.85 35.12 -24.55
CA THR A 640 -21.20 36.37 -25.23
C THR A 640 -22.19 37.19 -24.41
N LEU A 641 -21.74 38.30 -23.83
CA LEU A 641 -22.62 39.36 -23.32
C LEU A 641 -22.54 40.54 -24.28
N THR A 642 -23.69 40.88 -24.84
CA THR A 642 -23.92 42.00 -25.75
C THR A 642 -23.65 43.36 -25.09
N ASN A 643 -23.09 44.28 -25.88
CA ASN A 643 -22.70 45.67 -25.61
C ASN A 643 -23.45 46.46 -24.52
N GLY A 644 -22.67 47.19 -23.71
CA GLY A 644 -23.09 48.35 -22.92
C GLY A 644 -21.87 49.08 -22.32
N SER A 645 -21.80 50.40 -22.52
CA SER A 645 -20.63 51.28 -22.37
C SER A 645 -20.17 51.60 -20.93
N THR A 646 -18.85 51.77 -20.79
CA THR A 646 -18.10 52.74 -19.93
C THR A 646 -18.45 52.87 -18.44
N ASN A 647 -17.55 52.42 -17.56
CA ASN A 647 -16.68 53.26 -16.71
C ASN A 647 -15.96 52.40 -15.65
N GLY A 648 -14.74 52.83 -15.30
CA GLY A 648 -13.80 52.06 -14.49
C GLY A 648 -14.25 51.72 -13.07
N ALA A 649 -13.85 50.52 -12.65
CA ALA A 649 -13.52 50.20 -11.27
C ALA A 649 -12.51 49.04 -11.28
N SER A 650 -11.33 49.26 -10.72
CA SER A 650 -10.37 48.20 -10.43
C SER A 650 -11.00 47.24 -9.41
N VAL A 651 -11.42 46.05 -9.84
CA VAL A 651 -11.86 45.00 -8.91
C VAL A 651 -10.63 44.25 -8.40
N ASN A 652 -9.96 44.86 -7.43
CA ASN A 652 -9.11 44.12 -6.50
C ASN A 652 -10.02 43.32 -5.57
N GLY A 653 -10.36 42.10 -5.98
CA GLY A 653 -11.24 41.20 -5.24
C GLY A 653 -10.90 39.75 -5.51
N HIS A 654 -9.66 39.33 -5.23
CA HIS A 654 -9.33 37.90 -5.22
C HIS A 654 -10.02 37.23 -4.02
N SER A 655 -11.27 36.77 -4.21
CA SER A 655 -11.92 35.86 -3.26
C SER A 655 -11.04 34.63 -3.10
N LYS A 656 -10.57 34.38 -1.87
CA LYS A 656 -9.83 33.15 -1.50
C LYS A 656 -10.71 31.90 -1.52
N ASP A 657 -11.97 32.03 -1.94
CA ASP A 657 -12.99 30.99 -1.79
C ASP A 657 -13.84 30.76 -3.04
N ARG A 658 -13.25 30.82 -4.24
CA ARG A 658 -13.95 30.43 -5.47
C ARG A 658 -14.29 28.93 -5.45
N HIS A 659 -15.55 28.57 -5.70
CA HIS A 659 -16.04 27.19 -5.73
C HIS A 659 -17.35 27.06 -6.51
N ILE A 660 -17.70 25.82 -6.90
CA ILE A 660 -19.08 25.45 -7.25
C ILE A 660 -19.73 24.85 -6.00
N ALA A 661 -20.89 25.36 -5.62
CA ALA A 661 -21.71 24.85 -4.54
C ALA A 661 -22.94 24.10 -5.09
N VAL A 662 -23.15 22.87 -4.62
CA VAL A 662 -24.38 22.10 -4.83
C VAL A 662 -25.22 22.22 -3.55
N LYS A 663 -26.27 23.03 -3.59
CA LYS A 663 -27.21 23.18 -2.47
C LYS A 663 -28.38 22.23 -2.65
N ILE A 664 -28.60 21.40 -1.64
CA ILE A 664 -29.59 20.32 -1.62
C ILE A 664 -30.54 20.58 -0.46
N THR A 665 -31.85 20.64 -0.73
CA THR A 665 -32.90 20.68 0.29
C THR A 665 -33.76 19.41 0.19
N GLY A 666 -34.36 19.01 1.32
CA GLY A 666 -35.16 17.79 1.41
C GLY A 666 -34.38 16.48 1.67
N LEU A 667 -33.04 16.54 1.75
CA LEU A 667 -32.16 15.39 2.04
C LEU A 667 -31.24 15.63 3.25
N THR A 668 -31.81 16.12 4.35
CA THR A 668 -31.09 16.42 5.60
C THR A 668 -30.77 15.19 6.43
#